data_AF-M7SMK2-F1
#
_entry.id   AF-M7SMK2-F1
#
_cell.length_a   1.000
_cell.length_b   1.000
_cell.length_c   1.000
_cell.angle_alpha   90.00
_cell.angle_beta   90.00
_cell.angle_gamma   90.00
#
_symmetry.space_group_name_H-M   'P 1'
#
loop_
_entity.id
_entity.type
_entity.pdbx_description
1 polymer ?
#
loop_
_entity_poly.entity_id
_entity_poly.type
_entity_poly.pdbx_seq_one_letter_code
_entity_poly.pdbx_strand_id
1 'polypeptide(L)'
;MTARIPSPSNISAAEFRQLLGTYDSLIESTSSTKPAKPNQRSLQQLDAFRYEEAVTEFQSENPRRSMTHDDVKRLVDWKLRHGKFRPTLMKLVSSNDEAPVGNTIQQAMEQYWAERDVSEALKTITKLKGIGPATASLLLSVHDPEHVIFFSDEAFYWLCCEGKKAPIKYNMKEYTELSAAAESITKRLQAKATDVEKVAYVLMRQGAINATSTDEKDASLSETKPAESEPSRPPKAPGKRKVEPKQLRNDQIVRLGLDLACAHNACYMNNIPNEMPGLTSHSDVADAFTDFLSLPYPDPLPLPERFARLKRKLVAGNEAAIAESFYRLLRRLREEADHIAAVGSEIIPSIDYLDIHDPDRTATFSRELRERGVAIIRRVVPANVAAAWKEETVEYINQSPHHHLHHNHNHIATRGYPADDPQMFDLYWSPGQVRARADSRMLEAQRFVMRAAWHHAGSDDALVSTDHPVAYADRFRIRQPGDLSMGKGPHVDGGSVERWEPDGYGRGGVYDRIFAGSWESYDPWDSSARLAATSDLYNGAGACSMFRMFQGWLALSEIAPGEGTLLVCPMLQLTTAYVLLRPFFQPRFACGLGLGATGIGGSSSSSDSDDPDYFLHESNWALQARPFDSIVQGAVPGHIQELSEALHPHLRLGRTLTPVPRVGPGDWVVWHPDLVHAAEALHAGLADSTALYVPACPLTQTNALYLARQRRSFLLGLPAPDFFGTTTGAGSGGGGGSAGGLGLGLGGAIVVPGGGGSVVGGGGTGGGGESAHLGRPGVQDINDAGGEDGLRAMGLLAFDEGKAASRVERQVVRLANGILFPDRFDLGYKRAVKEDT
;
A
#
# COMPACT_ATOMS: atom_id res chain seq x y z
N MET A 1 4.63 32.60 -28.72
CA MET A 1 5.71 31.79 -29.32
C MET A 1 6.43 31.10 -28.17
N THR A 2 6.17 29.80 -27.95
CA THR A 2 6.90 29.01 -26.95
C THR A 2 8.37 28.97 -27.34
N ALA A 3 9.25 29.46 -26.46
CA ALA A 3 10.70 29.42 -26.68
C ALA A 3 11.13 27.95 -26.84
N ARG A 4 11.62 27.62 -28.04
CA ARG A 4 12.09 26.27 -28.38
C ARG A 4 13.39 26.03 -27.63
N ILE A 5 13.48 24.97 -26.83
CA ILE A 5 14.75 24.55 -26.20
C ILE A 5 15.75 24.26 -27.33
N PRO A 6 16.92 24.93 -27.36
CA PRO A 6 17.91 24.72 -28.40
C PRO A 6 18.48 23.29 -28.29
N SER A 7 18.53 22.58 -29.42
CA SER A 7 19.11 21.24 -29.48
C SER A 7 20.61 21.29 -29.20
N PRO A 8 21.18 20.31 -28.47
CA PRO A 8 22.62 20.23 -28.18
C PRO A 8 23.51 20.27 -29.42
N SER A 9 23.03 19.78 -30.57
CA SER A 9 23.80 19.81 -31.82
C SER A 9 23.82 21.21 -32.47
N ASN A 10 22.84 22.05 -32.16
CA ASN A 10 22.56 23.30 -32.88
C ASN A 10 22.81 24.57 -32.05
N ILE A 11 22.98 24.45 -30.73
CA ILE A 11 23.28 25.59 -29.86
C ILE A 11 24.61 26.26 -30.25
N SER A 12 24.58 27.58 -30.41
CA SER A 12 25.76 28.38 -30.77
C SER A 12 26.63 28.69 -29.54
N ALA A 13 27.92 28.96 -29.74
CA ALA A 13 28.82 29.35 -28.65
C ALA A 13 28.43 30.67 -27.97
N ALA A 14 27.73 31.57 -28.67
CA ALA A 14 27.22 32.81 -28.10
C ALA A 14 25.99 32.56 -27.21
N GLU A 15 25.05 31.74 -27.69
CA GLU A 15 23.86 31.34 -26.95
C GLU A 15 24.20 30.51 -25.71
N PHE A 16 25.17 29.59 -25.82
CA PHE A 16 25.67 28.81 -24.69
C PHE A 16 26.24 29.69 -23.59
N ARG A 17 27.08 30.69 -23.93
CA ARG A 17 27.64 31.65 -22.96
C ARG A 17 26.58 32.53 -22.33
N GLN A 18 25.56 32.92 -23.09
CA GLN A 18 24.43 33.69 -22.55
C GLN A 18 23.64 32.87 -21.52
N LEU A 19 23.30 31.62 -21.82
CA LEU A 19 22.59 30.74 -20.90
C LEU A 19 23.41 30.46 -19.65
N LEU A 20 24.71 30.20 -19.80
CA LEU A 20 25.63 30.01 -18.68
C LEU A 20 25.63 31.21 -17.73
N GLY A 21 25.62 32.44 -18.27
CA GLY A 21 25.57 33.68 -17.49
C GLY A 21 24.27 33.91 -16.70
N THR A 22 23.22 33.12 -16.94
CA THR A 22 21.95 33.21 -16.19
C THR A 22 21.84 32.20 -15.04
N TYR A 23 22.79 31.27 -14.92
CA TYR A 23 22.75 30.19 -13.94
C TYR A 23 22.70 30.73 -12.50
N ASP A 24 23.57 31.67 -12.15
CA ASP A 24 23.66 32.19 -10.76
C ASP A 24 22.35 32.88 -10.33
N SER A 25 21.75 33.68 -11.23
CA SER A 25 20.45 34.32 -10.98
C SER A 25 19.31 33.29 -10.84
N LEU A 26 19.36 32.19 -11.61
CA LEU A 26 18.39 31.11 -11.49
C LEU A 26 18.54 30.36 -10.15
N ILE A 27 19.76 30.10 -9.69
CA ILE A 27 20.01 29.47 -8.39
C ILE A 27 19.57 30.39 -7.24
N GLU A 28 19.82 31.69 -7.32
CA GLU A 28 19.37 32.67 -6.32
C GLU A 28 17.84 32.71 -6.21
N SER A 29 17.14 32.76 -7.36
CA SER A 29 15.67 32.74 -7.38
C SER A 29 15.09 31.40 -6.89
N THR A 30 15.72 30.28 -7.25
CA THR A 30 15.30 28.93 -6.80
C THR A 30 15.55 28.74 -5.29
N SER A 31 16.65 29.26 -4.77
CA SER A 31 16.98 29.22 -3.34
C SER A 31 16.00 30.07 -2.51
N SER A 32 15.54 31.20 -3.07
CA SER A 32 14.59 32.11 -2.41
C SER A 32 13.17 31.55 -2.34
N THR A 33 12.73 30.82 -3.38
CA THR A 33 11.40 30.18 -3.42
C THR A 33 11.30 28.92 -2.54
N LYS A 34 12.45 28.33 -2.15
CA LYS A 34 12.54 27.16 -1.25
C LYS A 34 13.47 27.44 -0.06
N PRO A 35 13.02 28.25 0.92
CA PRO A 35 13.86 28.67 2.05
C PRO A 35 14.33 27.45 2.86
N ALA A 36 15.58 27.49 3.32
CA ALA A 36 16.13 26.47 4.19
C ALA A 36 15.50 26.54 5.59
N LYS A 37 15.33 25.39 6.24
CA LYS A 37 14.87 25.32 7.64
C LYS A 37 15.94 25.88 8.58
N PRO A 38 15.59 26.30 9.82
CA PRO A 38 16.58 26.65 10.82
C PRO A 38 17.57 25.49 10.99
N ASN A 39 18.88 25.76 10.87
CA ASN A 39 20.00 24.81 10.90
C ASN A 39 20.29 24.02 9.60
N GLN A 40 19.72 24.39 8.45
CA GLN A 40 20.09 23.83 7.14
C GLN A 40 20.74 24.89 6.23
N ARG A 41 21.63 24.44 5.33
CA ARG A 41 22.26 25.33 4.33
C ARG A 41 21.28 25.65 3.19
N SER A 42 21.33 26.88 2.68
CA SER A 42 20.56 27.28 1.51
C SER A 42 21.06 26.57 0.24
N LEU A 43 20.25 26.54 -0.82
CA LEU A 43 20.67 25.91 -2.08
C LEU A 43 21.87 26.68 -2.66
N GLN A 44 21.85 28.01 -2.54
CA GLN A 44 22.95 28.87 -2.92
C GLN A 44 24.26 28.55 -2.16
N GLN A 45 24.19 28.30 -0.85
CA GLN A 45 25.36 27.92 -0.03
C GLN A 45 25.90 26.53 -0.39
N LEU A 46 25.03 25.61 -0.79
CA LEU A 46 25.43 24.29 -1.24
C LEU A 46 26.02 24.33 -2.66
N ASP A 47 25.52 25.24 -3.50
CA ASP A 47 25.98 25.41 -4.88
C ASP A 47 27.38 26.03 -4.94
N ALA A 48 27.62 27.06 -4.12
CA ALA A 48 28.95 27.62 -3.89
C ALA A 48 29.92 26.54 -3.37
N PHE A 49 29.45 25.66 -2.48
CA PHE A 49 30.28 24.54 -2.04
C PHE A 49 30.67 23.61 -3.19
N ARG A 50 29.71 23.21 -4.03
CA ARG A 50 29.96 22.27 -5.13
C ARG A 50 30.96 22.84 -6.14
N TYR A 51 30.70 24.04 -6.64
CA TYR A 51 31.41 24.57 -7.79
C TYR A 51 32.66 25.40 -7.44
N GLU A 52 32.82 25.83 -6.18
CA GLU A 52 33.96 26.65 -5.75
C GLU A 52 34.78 25.97 -4.65
N GLU A 53 34.19 25.73 -3.46
CA GLU A 53 34.92 25.19 -2.32
C GLU A 53 35.45 23.77 -2.61
N ALA A 54 34.58 22.85 -3.03
CA ALA A 54 34.94 21.44 -3.28
C ALA A 54 35.94 21.31 -4.43
N VAL A 55 35.77 22.09 -5.50
CA VAL A 55 36.72 22.12 -6.63
C VAL A 55 38.09 22.60 -6.15
N THR A 56 38.15 23.66 -5.36
CA THR A 56 39.42 24.20 -4.83
C THR A 56 40.16 23.18 -3.93
N GLU A 57 39.41 22.39 -3.17
CA GLU A 57 39.96 21.39 -2.26
C GLU A 57 40.39 20.10 -2.98
N PHE A 58 39.65 19.68 -4.02
CA PHE A 58 39.73 18.33 -4.57
C PHE A 58 40.21 18.23 -6.03
N GLN A 59 40.22 19.32 -6.80
CA GLN A 59 40.58 19.32 -8.22
C GLN A 59 42.09 19.17 -8.45
N SER A 60 42.61 17.94 -8.29
CA SER A 60 44.00 17.59 -8.56
C SER A 60 44.20 16.07 -8.45
N GLU A 61 45.25 15.56 -9.11
CA GLU A 61 45.82 14.22 -8.83
C GLU A 61 46.31 14.13 -7.37
N ASN A 62 46.76 15.25 -6.81
CA ASN A 62 47.13 15.43 -5.40
C ASN A 62 46.24 16.51 -4.77
N PRO A 63 45.06 16.17 -4.24
CA PRO A 63 44.13 17.14 -3.64
C PRO A 63 44.71 17.76 -2.37
N ARG A 64 44.22 18.95 -1.97
CA ARG A 64 44.69 19.65 -0.75
C ARG A 64 44.41 18.84 0.52
N ARG A 65 43.32 18.09 0.50
CA ARG A 65 42.93 17.11 1.50
C ARG A 65 42.06 16.02 0.87
N SER A 66 42.00 14.87 1.53
CA SER A 66 41.08 13.80 1.11
C SER A 66 39.62 14.19 1.34
N MET A 67 38.72 13.69 0.48
CA MET A 67 37.27 13.87 0.64
C MET A 67 36.77 13.02 1.82
N THR A 68 36.14 13.68 2.79
CA THR A 68 35.60 13.04 3.99
C THR A 68 34.16 12.58 3.79
N HIS A 69 33.64 11.77 4.71
CA HIS A 69 32.23 11.37 4.68
C HIS A 69 31.27 12.58 4.77
N ASP A 70 31.65 13.62 5.50
CA ASP A 70 30.84 14.84 5.61
C ASP A 70 30.84 15.69 4.33
N ASP A 71 31.93 15.67 3.55
CA ASP A 71 31.95 16.28 2.22
C ASP A 71 31.01 15.54 1.26
N VAL A 72 31.01 14.21 1.33
CA VAL A 72 30.09 13.37 0.54
C VAL A 72 28.64 13.68 0.91
N LYS A 73 28.31 13.78 2.20
CA LYS A 73 26.98 14.19 2.66
C LYS A 73 26.62 15.59 2.15
N ARG A 74 27.55 16.55 2.19
CA ARG A 74 27.31 17.92 1.72
C ARG A 74 27.04 17.97 0.20
N LEU A 75 27.77 17.19 -0.61
CA LEU A 75 27.50 17.07 -2.05
C LEU A 75 26.17 16.36 -2.34
N VAL A 76 25.81 15.35 -1.55
CA VAL A 76 24.52 14.66 -1.68
C VAL A 76 23.36 15.58 -1.27
N ASP A 77 23.55 16.43 -0.26
CA ASP A 77 22.55 17.44 0.14
C ASP A 77 22.35 18.46 -0.98
N TRP A 78 23.44 18.95 -1.58
CA TRP A 78 23.37 19.79 -2.78
C TRP A 78 22.56 19.10 -3.88
N LYS A 79 22.86 17.83 -4.20
CA LYS A 79 22.16 17.06 -5.25
C LYS A 79 20.65 16.95 -4.99
N LEU A 80 20.27 16.70 -3.74
CA LEU A 80 18.86 16.53 -3.34
C LEU A 80 18.07 17.84 -3.41
N ARG A 81 18.72 18.98 -3.19
CA ARG A 81 18.09 20.31 -3.27
C ARG A 81 18.15 20.92 -4.67
N HIS A 82 19.17 20.59 -5.44
CA HIS A 82 19.39 21.06 -6.81
C HIS A 82 18.52 20.32 -7.83
N GLY A 83 18.46 18.98 -7.72
CA GLY A 83 17.73 18.10 -8.63
C GLY A 83 16.45 17.49 -8.05
N LYS A 84 16.15 16.26 -8.45
CA LYS A 84 15.02 15.47 -7.97
C LYS A 84 15.25 14.98 -6.53
N PHE A 85 14.35 15.31 -5.63
CA PHE A 85 14.43 14.93 -4.22
C PHE A 85 14.27 13.40 -4.05
N ARG A 86 15.19 12.78 -3.30
CA ARG A 86 15.23 11.33 -3.00
C ARG A 86 15.40 11.12 -1.49
N PRO A 87 14.31 10.88 -0.74
CA PRO A 87 14.31 10.95 0.73
C PRO A 87 15.25 9.95 1.42
N THR A 88 15.49 8.79 0.81
CA THR A 88 16.32 7.72 1.39
C THR A 88 17.82 7.84 1.08
N LEU A 89 18.20 8.67 0.09
CA LEU A 89 19.58 8.76 -0.39
C LEU A 89 20.54 9.24 0.70
N MET A 90 20.15 10.29 1.44
CA MET A 90 20.97 10.83 2.53
C MET A 90 21.15 9.81 3.67
N LYS A 91 20.10 9.04 3.99
CA LYS A 91 20.13 7.99 5.02
C LYS A 91 21.09 6.87 4.65
N LEU A 92 21.03 6.38 3.40
CA LEU A 92 21.93 5.34 2.90
C LEU A 92 23.38 5.81 2.88
N VAL A 93 23.64 7.02 2.36
CA VAL A 93 24.98 7.60 2.34
C VAL A 93 25.52 7.76 3.76
N SER A 94 24.69 8.25 4.69
CA SER A 94 25.07 8.45 6.11
C SER A 94 25.30 7.14 6.87
N SER A 95 24.76 6.01 6.39
CA SER A 95 24.94 4.69 7.00
C SER A 95 26.28 4.01 6.70
N ASN A 96 27.10 4.59 5.81
CA ASN A 96 28.44 4.08 5.58
C ASN A 96 29.38 4.52 6.71
N ASP A 97 30.31 3.66 7.09
CA ASP A 97 31.37 4.00 8.02
C ASP A 97 32.35 5.01 7.39
N GLU A 98 32.85 5.95 8.18
CA GLU A 98 33.65 7.09 7.71
C GLU A 98 34.97 6.68 7.04
N ALA A 99 35.71 5.74 7.65
CA ALA A 99 37.00 5.27 7.12
C ALA A 99 36.87 4.51 5.78
N PRO A 100 35.93 3.55 5.62
CA PRO A 100 35.66 2.93 4.32
C PRO A 100 35.26 3.91 3.21
N VAL A 101 34.49 4.97 3.51
CA VAL A 101 34.12 5.99 2.52
C VAL A 101 35.35 6.73 2.01
N GLY A 102 36.19 7.26 2.90
CA GLY A 102 37.40 7.99 2.53
C GLY A 102 38.37 7.12 1.71
N ASN A 103 38.61 5.88 2.15
CA ASN A 103 39.51 4.94 1.48
C ASN A 103 39.00 4.56 0.08
N THR A 104 37.69 4.32 -0.07
CA THR A 104 37.10 3.93 -1.36
C THR A 104 37.18 5.07 -2.37
N ILE A 105 36.91 6.30 -1.93
CA ILE A 105 37.00 7.48 -2.81
C ILE A 105 38.45 7.73 -3.20
N GLN A 106 39.39 7.66 -2.25
CA GLN A 106 40.81 7.82 -2.54
C GLN A 106 41.30 6.79 -3.56
N GLN A 107 40.98 5.51 -3.37
CA GLN A 107 41.33 4.45 -4.31
C GLN A 107 40.76 4.72 -5.72
N ALA A 108 39.51 5.17 -5.80
CA ALA A 108 38.89 5.50 -7.08
C ALA A 108 39.57 6.69 -7.78
N MET A 109 40.01 7.69 -7.01
CA MET A 109 40.71 8.85 -7.56
C MET A 109 42.10 8.47 -8.07
N GLU A 110 42.87 7.71 -7.30
CA GLU A 110 44.19 7.22 -7.72
C GLU A 110 44.08 6.43 -9.03
N GLN A 111 43.07 5.56 -9.15
CA GLN A 111 42.79 4.83 -10.38
C GLN A 111 42.38 5.75 -11.54
N TYR A 112 41.50 6.72 -11.28
CA TYR A 112 41.04 7.66 -12.30
C TYR A 112 42.18 8.50 -12.88
N TRP A 113 43.06 9.07 -12.04
CA TRP A 113 44.15 9.92 -12.52
C TRP A 113 45.22 9.13 -13.28
N ALA A 114 45.44 7.86 -12.91
CA ALA A 114 46.37 6.97 -13.60
C ALA A 114 45.86 6.54 -14.99
N GLU A 115 44.58 6.14 -15.09
CA GLU A 115 44.05 5.49 -16.30
C GLU A 115 43.18 6.42 -17.16
N ARG A 116 42.72 7.54 -16.61
CA ARG A 116 41.69 8.42 -17.18
C ARG A 116 40.39 7.68 -17.54
N ASP A 117 40.12 6.57 -16.87
CA ASP A 117 38.93 5.76 -17.06
C ASP A 117 37.85 6.14 -16.03
N VAL A 118 36.84 6.86 -16.50
CA VAL A 118 35.68 7.25 -15.69
C VAL A 118 34.86 6.02 -15.26
N SER A 119 34.71 5.02 -16.13
CA SER A 119 33.88 3.83 -15.85
C SER A 119 34.44 3.02 -14.69
N GLU A 120 35.75 2.79 -14.65
CA GLU A 120 36.38 2.06 -13.54
C GLU A 120 36.34 2.83 -12.22
N ALA A 121 36.57 4.14 -12.25
CA ALA A 121 36.45 5.00 -11.08
C ALA A 121 35.02 4.96 -10.50
N LEU A 122 33.99 5.05 -11.35
CA LEU A 122 32.60 4.95 -10.90
C LEU A 122 32.26 3.57 -10.34
N LYS A 123 32.74 2.47 -10.96
CA LYS A 123 32.54 1.11 -10.42
C LYS A 123 33.12 0.99 -9.00
N THR A 124 34.27 1.61 -8.73
CA THR A 124 34.86 1.61 -7.39
C THR A 124 34.02 2.42 -6.40
N ILE A 125 33.58 3.62 -6.76
CA ILE A 125 32.77 4.49 -5.88
C ILE A 125 31.37 3.89 -5.60
N THR A 126 30.77 3.19 -6.57
CA THR A 126 29.43 2.59 -6.43
C THR A 126 29.34 1.41 -5.45
N LYS A 127 30.48 0.96 -4.90
CA LYS A 127 30.52 -0.03 -3.81
C LYS A 127 29.96 0.53 -2.49
N LEU A 128 29.92 1.86 -2.34
CA LEU A 128 29.38 2.53 -1.16
C LEU A 128 27.84 2.53 -1.15
N LYS A 129 27.24 2.29 0.02
CA LYS A 129 25.77 2.23 0.16
C LYS A 129 25.15 3.58 -0.20
N GLY A 130 24.11 3.57 -1.03
CA GLY A 130 23.43 4.80 -1.46
C GLY A 130 24.21 5.61 -2.51
N ILE A 131 25.28 5.07 -3.10
CA ILE A 131 26.04 5.76 -4.14
C ILE A 131 25.91 4.99 -5.46
N GLY A 132 24.97 5.40 -6.31
CA GLY A 132 24.84 4.90 -7.69
C GLY A 132 25.67 5.72 -8.69
N PRO A 133 25.67 5.36 -10.00
CA PRO A 133 26.42 6.06 -11.04
C PRO A 133 26.23 7.58 -11.05
N ALA A 134 25.02 8.05 -10.73
CA ALA A 134 24.75 9.48 -10.64
C ALA A 134 25.40 10.17 -9.44
N THR A 135 25.45 9.53 -8.27
CA THR A 135 26.16 10.12 -7.11
C THR A 135 27.66 9.94 -7.27
N ALA A 136 28.12 8.82 -7.82
CA ALA A 136 29.52 8.59 -8.10
C ALA A 136 30.11 9.61 -9.10
N SER A 137 29.36 9.95 -10.17
CA SER A 137 29.78 10.98 -11.13
C SER A 137 29.75 12.39 -10.54
N LEU A 138 28.89 12.67 -9.56
CA LEU A 138 28.94 13.91 -8.79
C LEU A 138 30.25 14.04 -8.02
N LEU A 139 30.63 12.98 -7.29
CA LEU A 139 31.87 12.97 -6.51
C LEU A 139 33.08 13.09 -7.43
N LEU A 140 33.09 12.39 -8.57
CA LEU A 140 34.19 12.48 -9.52
C LEU A 140 34.24 13.84 -10.25
N SER A 141 33.09 14.47 -10.53
CA SER A 141 33.03 15.78 -11.21
C SER A 141 33.69 16.92 -10.45
N VAL A 142 33.78 16.85 -9.11
CA VAL A 142 34.49 17.88 -8.33
C VAL A 142 36.00 17.69 -8.37
N HIS A 143 36.48 16.47 -8.66
CA HIS A 143 37.90 16.19 -8.88
C HIS A 143 38.34 16.57 -10.30
N ASP A 144 37.48 16.40 -11.30
CA ASP A 144 37.77 16.78 -12.69
C ASP A 144 36.58 17.51 -13.35
N PRO A 145 36.37 18.80 -13.01
CA PRO A 145 35.23 19.59 -13.49
C PRO A 145 35.34 19.98 -14.97
N GLU A 146 36.48 19.71 -15.60
CA GLU A 146 36.71 20.00 -17.02
C GLU A 146 36.21 18.86 -17.90
N HIS A 147 36.41 17.61 -17.48
CA HIS A 147 36.15 16.43 -18.32
C HIS A 147 35.01 15.55 -17.83
N VAL A 148 34.71 15.51 -16.53
CA VAL A 148 33.72 14.57 -15.96
C VAL A 148 32.37 15.26 -15.79
N ILE A 149 31.37 14.78 -16.54
CA ILE A 149 29.99 15.25 -16.43
C ILE A 149 29.27 14.58 -15.25
N PHE A 150 28.57 15.36 -14.43
CA PHE A 150 27.61 14.86 -13.45
C PHE A 150 26.34 14.36 -14.14
N PHE A 151 25.90 13.16 -13.77
CA PHE A 151 24.66 12.57 -14.27
C PHE A 151 23.43 13.18 -13.57
N SER A 152 23.08 14.40 -13.97
CA SER A 152 21.81 15.04 -13.63
C SER A 152 20.71 14.69 -14.61
N ASP A 153 19.45 14.76 -14.15
CA ASP A 153 18.27 14.58 -15.00
C ASP A 153 18.25 15.63 -16.11
N GLU A 154 18.57 16.89 -15.77
CA GLU A 154 18.60 18.00 -16.71
C GLU A 154 19.65 17.80 -17.82
N ALA A 155 20.86 17.35 -17.48
CA ALA A 155 21.91 17.06 -18.47
C ALA A 155 21.52 15.90 -19.38
N PHE A 156 20.94 14.83 -18.82
CA PHE A 156 20.50 13.67 -19.60
C PHE A 156 19.33 14.00 -20.54
N TYR A 157 18.34 14.75 -20.06
CA TYR A 157 17.21 15.17 -20.90
C TYR A 157 17.66 16.06 -22.04
N TRP A 158 18.54 17.00 -21.79
CA TRP A 158 19.01 17.89 -22.84
C TRP A 158 19.91 17.17 -23.84
N LEU A 159 20.97 16.50 -23.37
CA LEU A 159 22.01 15.92 -24.22
C LEU A 159 21.59 14.62 -24.92
N CYS A 160 20.82 13.76 -24.26
CA CYS A 160 20.47 12.44 -24.78
C CYS A 160 19.02 12.33 -25.25
N CYS A 161 18.13 13.21 -24.79
CA CYS A 161 16.69 13.15 -25.10
C CYS A 161 16.17 14.38 -25.88
N GLU A 162 17.06 15.22 -26.43
CA GLU A 162 16.70 16.43 -27.20
C GLU A 162 15.76 17.38 -26.43
N GLY A 163 15.99 17.52 -25.13
CA GLY A 163 15.20 18.37 -24.22
C GLY A 163 13.85 17.76 -23.79
N LYS A 164 13.55 16.52 -24.15
CA LYS A 164 12.33 15.82 -23.71
C LYS A 164 12.57 15.04 -22.43
N LYS A 165 11.59 15.05 -21.52
CA LYS A 165 11.62 14.21 -20.32
C LYS A 165 11.34 12.76 -20.72
N ALA A 166 12.25 11.86 -20.38
CA ALA A 166 12.13 10.42 -20.59
C ALA A 166 12.43 9.67 -19.27
N PRO A 167 12.04 8.39 -19.14
CA PRO A 167 12.49 7.57 -18.02
C PRO A 167 14.02 7.41 -18.04
N ILE A 168 14.69 7.64 -16.91
CA ILE A 168 16.14 7.46 -16.72
C ILE A 168 16.34 6.27 -15.78
N LYS A 169 17.19 5.29 -16.11
CA LYS A 169 17.45 4.09 -15.29
C LYS A 169 18.67 4.25 -14.35
N TYR A 170 19.43 5.33 -14.49
CA TYR A 170 20.60 5.69 -13.69
C TYR A 170 21.69 4.60 -13.66
N ASN A 171 21.85 3.89 -14.77
CA ASN A 171 22.85 2.82 -14.91
C ASN A 171 24.11 3.30 -15.65
N MET A 172 25.14 2.44 -15.68
CA MET A 172 26.42 2.80 -16.32
C MET A 172 26.31 3.01 -17.84
N LYS A 173 25.38 2.32 -18.51
CA LYS A 173 25.18 2.46 -19.97
C LYS A 173 24.68 3.86 -20.32
N GLU A 174 23.70 4.35 -19.58
CA GLU A 174 23.17 5.71 -19.75
C GLU A 174 24.21 6.76 -19.37
N TYR A 175 25.04 6.49 -18.36
CA TYR A 175 26.16 7.38 -18.05
C TYR A 175 27.19 7.46 -19.19
N THR A 176 27.54 6.33 -19.83
CA THR A 176 28.43 6.32 -20.99
C THR A 176 27.85 7.12 -22.16
N GLU A 177 26.54 7.00 -22.40
CA GLU A 177 25.83 7.79 -23.41
C GLU A 177 25.90 9.29 -23.11
N LEU A 178 25.63 9.67 -21.86
CA LEU A 178 25.74 11.06 -21.39
C LEU A 178 27.15 11.61 -21.53
N SER A 179 28.16 10.84 -21.12
CA SER A 179 29.58 11.23 -21.20
C SER A 179 30.00 11.47 -22.65
N ALA A 180 29.62 10.59 -23.57
CA ALA A 180 29.92 10.76 -24.98
C ALA A 180 29.23 12.01 -25.59
N ALA A 181 27.97 12.27 -25.22
CA ALA A 181 27.25 13.46 -25.66
C ALA A 181 27.86 14.75 -25.08
N ALA A 182 28.25 14.73 -23.80
CA ALA A 182 28.93 15.84 -23.12
C ALA A 182 30.29 16.14 -23.76
N GLU A 183 31.09 15.12 -24.07
CA GLU A 183 32.38 15.30 -24.76
C GLU A 183 32.23 15.94 -26.14
N SER A 184 31.17 15.57 -26.88
CA SER A 184 30.91 16.15 -28.20
C SER A 184 30.68 17.66 -28.11
N ILE A 185 29.89 18.10 -27.12
CA ILE A 185 29.57 19.52 -26.94
C ILE A 185 30.73 20.31 -26.31
N THR A 186 31.47 19.74 -25.35
CA THR A 186 32.65 20.41 -24.74
C THR A 186 33.75 20.63 -25.78
N LYS A 187 34.02 19.64 -26.65
CA LYS A 187 34.98 19.77 -27.77
C LYS A 187 34.52 20.82 -28.78
N ARG A 188 33.23 20.84 -29.14
CA ARG A 188 32.69 21.77 -30.14
C ARG A 188 32.65 23.21 -29.65
N LEU A 189 32.30 23.43 -28.38
CA LEU A 189 32.10 24.76 -27.80
C LEU A 189 33.30 25.28 -26.99
N GLN A 190 34.34 24.45 -26.81
CA GLN A 190 35.49 24.74 -25.95
C GLN A 190 35.05 25.14 -24.52
N ALA A 191 34.13 24.35 -23.96
CA ALA A 191 33.53 24.57 -22.64
C ALA A 191 33.88 23.43 -21.68
N LYS A 192 33.79 23.67 -20.38
CA LYS A 192 34.00 22.63 -19.35
C LYS A 192 32.77 21.74 -19.22
N ALA A 193 32.95 20.50 -18.75
CA ALA A 193 31.83 19.62 -18.42
C ALA A 193 30.85 20.30 -17.44
N THR A 194 31.37 20.99 -16.42
CA THR A 194 30.56 21.76 -15.47
C THR A 194 29.77 22.92 -16.09
N ASP A 195 30.27 23.55 -17.15
CA ASP A 195 29.51 24.58 -17.89
C ASP A 195 28.31 23.97 -18.61
N VAL A 196 28.49 22.76 -19.17
CA VAL A 196 27.43 22.01 -19.85
C VAL A 196 26.32 21.62 -18.87
N GLU A 197 26.67 21.21 -17.65
CA GLU A 197 25.69 20.92 -16.59
C GLU A 197 24.85 22.16 -16.22
N LYS A 198 25.51 23.31 -16.05
CA LYS A 198 24.85 24.59 -15.71
C LYS A 198 23.90 25.03 -16.81
N VAL A 199 24.32 24.95 -18.08
CA VAL A 199 23.47 25.28 -19.23
C VAL A 199 22.28 24.32 -19.34
N ALA A 200 22.49 23.02 -19.14
CA ALA A 200 21.41 22.05 -19.14
C ALA A 200 20.37 22.37 -18.04
N TYR A 201 20.84 22.73 -16.84
CA TYR A 201 19.97 23.13 -15.74
C TYR A 201 19.12 24.35 -16.09
N VAL A 202 19.74 25.41 -16.62
CA VAL A 202 19.04 26.63 -17.07
C VAL A 202 17.97 26.29 -18.10
N LEU A 203 18.32 25.54 -19.15
CA LEU A 203 17.41 25.19 -20.23
C LEU A 203 16.19 24.40 -19.74
N MET A 204 16.42 23.41 -18.88
CA MET A 204 15.36 22.51 -18.42
C MET A 204 14.47 23.14 -17.33
N ARG A 205 14.96 24.15 -16.60
CA ARG A 205 14.20 24.85 -15.55
C ARG A 205 13.52 26.12 -16.05
N GLN A 206 14.12 26.87 -16.98
CA GLN A 206 13.55 28.11 -17.50
C GLN A 206 12.40 27.88 -18.49
N GLY A 207 12.40 26.72 -19.19
CA GLY A 207 11.24 26.26 -19.97
C GLY A 207 9.97 26.00 -19.14
N ALA A 208 10.11 25.77 -17.83
CA ALA A 208 8.98 25.59 -16.90
C ALA A 208 8.41 26.92 -16.38
N ILE A 209 9.21 27.99 -16.33
CA ILE A 209 8.82 29.32 -15.78
C ILE A 209 8.02 30.13 -16.83
N ASN A 210 8.34 29.99 -18.12
CA ASN A 210 7.61 30.67 -19.20
C ASN A 210 6.28 29.99 -19.60
N ALA A 211 6.03 28.77 -19.10
CA ALA A 211 4.76 28.07 -19.31
C ALA A 211 3.66 28.51 -18.31
N THR A 212 4.05 29.22 -17.24
CA THR A 212 3.15 29.67 -16.17
C THR A 212 2.75 31.15 -16.24
N SER A 213 3.14 31.89 -17.29
CA SER A 213 2.95 33.36 -17.35
C SER A 213 2.15 33.89 -18.55
N THR A 214 1.39 33.06 -19.26
CA THR A 214 0.45 33.54 -20.30
C THR A 214 -0.98 33.12 -19.97
N ASP A 215 -1.60 33.81 -19.03
CA ASP A 215 -3.04 34.11 -19.01
C ASP A 215 -3.31 35.27 -18.04
N GLU A 216 -3.01 36.49 -18.46
CA GLU A 216 -3.77 37.68 -18.05
C GLU A 216 -3.86 38.64 -19.24
N LYS A 217 -5.09 38.98 -19.64
CA LYS A 217 -5.39 40.05 -20.61
C LYS A 217 -6.14 41.19 -19.91
N ASP A 218 -5.50 42.36 -19.97
CA ASP A 218 -6.02 43.74 -20.08
C ASP A 218 -7.08 44.27 -19.10
N ALA A 219 -6.69 45.29 -18.32
CA ALA A 219 -7.29 46.63 -18.41
C ALA A 219 -6.44 47.74 -17.72
N SER A 220 -5.83 48.59 -18.58
CA SER A 220 -5.67 50.06 -18.53
C SER A 220 -5.23 50.84 -17.25
N LEU A 221 -4.00 51.38 -17.34
CA LEU A 221 -3.57 52.79 -17.25
C LEU A 221 -4.16 53.75 -16.18
N SER A 222 -3.29 54.24 -15.26
CA SER A 222 -2.91 55.67 -15.16
C SER A 222 -1.73 55.95 -14.20
N GLU A 223 -0.65 56.50 -14.77
CA GLU A 223 0.24 57.58 -14.31
C GLU A 223 1.14 57.50 -13.04
N THR A 224 2.43 57.25 -13.30
CA THR A 224 3.68 58.01 -12.96
C THR A 224 3.96 58.70 -11.59
N LYS A 225 5.00 58.17 -10.90
CA LYS A 225 6.23 58.79 -10.28
C LYS A 225 6.11 59.73 -9.04
N PRO A 226 7.20 60.00 -8.27
CA PRO A 226 8.27 59.13 -7.71
C PRO A 226 8.76 59.51 -6.26
N ALA A 227 9.69 58.69 -5.73
CA ALA A 227 10.84 59.04 -4.87
C ALA A 227 10.76 59.23 -3.32
N GLU A 228 11.63 58.44 -2.67
CA GLU A 228 12.51 58.72 -1.51
C GLU A 228 11.95 59.01 -0.10
N SER A 229 12.31 58.12 0.84
CA SER A 229 13.34 58.33 1.90
C SER A 229 12.98 57.61 3.22
N GLU A 230 13.89 56.76 3.70
CA GLU A 230 14.05 56.44 5.13
C GLU A 230 14.41 57.73 5.89
N PRO A 231 14.15 57.89 7.22
CA PRO A 231 14.57 56.91 8.23
C PRO A 231 13.83 56.88 9.60
N SER A 232 14.28 55.94 10.42
CA SER A 232 14.51 56.04 11.88
C SER A 232 13.43 55.57 12.88
N ARG A 233 13.93 54.72 13.79
CA ARG A 233 13.32 54.18 15.02
C ARG A 233 13.81 55.03 16.20
N PRO A 234 13.03 55.31 17.28
CA PRO A 234 13.18 54.56 18.56
C PRO A 234 11.90 54.64 19.48
N PRO A 235 11.90 54.30 20.80
CA PRO A 235 12.34 53.10 21.54
C PRO A 235 11.24 52.47 22.47
N LYS A 236 11.67 51.62 23.42
CA LYS A 236 11.04 50.51 24.20
C LYS A 236 9.95 50.80 25.30
N ALA A 237 8.99 49.85 25.38
CA ALA A 237 8.40 49.09 26.54
C ALA A 237 7.54 49.82 27.64
N PRO A 238 6.76 49.11 28.53
CA PRO A 238 6.33 47.70 28.61
C PRO A 238 4.81 47.48 28.90
N GLY A 239 4.28 46.24 28.79
CA GLY A 239 2.96 45.90 29.36
C GLY A 239 2.48 44.46 29.13
N LYS A 240 2.35 43.68 30.22
CA LYS A 240 1.80 42.30 30.26
C LYS A 240 0.27 42.28 30.10
N ARG A 241 -0.28 41.33 29.34
CA ARG A 241 -1.62 40.74 29.62
C ARG A 241 -1.75 39.33 29.02
N LYS A 242 -2.24 38.40 29.85
CA LYS A 242 -2.65 37.01 29.52
C LYS A 242 -3.83 37.02 28.55
N VAL A 243 -3.86 36.06 27.62
CA VAL A 243 -5.06 35.65 26.86
C VAL A 243 -5.13 34.12 26.87
N GLU A 244 -6.24 33.58 27.36
CA GLU A 244 -6.58 32.14 27.31
C GLU A 244 -6.91 31.70 25.87
N PRO A 245 -6.65 30.43 25.50
CA PRO A 245 -6.98 29.94 24.18
C PRO A 245 -8.49 29.69 24.03
N LYS A 246 -9.10 30.27 22.99
CA LYS A 246 -10.47 29.95 22.59
C LYS A 246 -10.54 28.52 22.05
N GLN A 247 -11.36 27.68 22.67
CA GLN A 247 -11.82 26.40 22.10
C GLN A 247 -12.65 26.68 20.83
N LEU A 248 -12.25 26.05 19.72
CA LEU A 248 -13.04 25.99 18.49
C LEU A 248 -14.12 24.92 18.64
N ARG A 249 -15.32 25.17 18.10
CA ARG A 249 -16.44 24.23 18.12
C ARG A 249 -16.24 23.13 17.05
N ASN A 250 -16.70 21.92 17.34
CA ASN A 250 -16.48 20.71 16.51
C ASN A 250 -16.93 20.85 15.05
N ASP A 251 -17.95 21.66 14.78
CA ASP A 251 -18.46 21.98 13.44
C ASP A 251 -17.45 22.78 12.59
N GLN A 252 -16.64 23.63 13.22
CA GLN A 252 -15.57 24.38 12.53
C GLN A 252 -14.31 23.53 12.30
N ILE A 253 -14.04 22.55 13.16
CA ILE A 253 -12.91 21.61 13.01
C ILE A 253 -13.20 20.62 11.86
N VAL A 254 -14.43 20.12 11.75
CA VAL A 254 -14.85 19.24 10.63
C VAL A 254 -14.79 19.98 9.29
N ARG A 255 -15.18 21.27 9.25
CA ARG A 255 -15.11 22.07 8.02
C ARG A 255 -13.67 22.42 7.62
N LEU A 256 -12.81 22.74 8.59
CA LEU A 256 -11.36 22.90 8.36
C LEU A 256 -10.70 21.58 7.95
N GLY A 257 -11.17 20.43 8.44
CA GLY A 257 -10.71 19.10 8.05
C GLY A 257 -11.13 18.72 6.63
N LEU A 258 -12.36 19.03 6.22
CA LEU A 258 -12.83 18.85 4.83
C LEU A 258 -12.15 19.82 3.86
N ASP A 259 -11.97 21.09 4.25
CA ASP A 259 -11.28 22.08 3.43
C ASP A 259 -9.77 21.76 3.31
N LEU A 260 -9.14 21.18 4.35
CA LEU A 260 -7.78 20.63 4.25
C LEU A 260 -7.74 19.37 3.39
N ALA A 261 -8.73 18.48 3.44
CA ALA A 261 -8.78 17.27 2.60
C ALA A 261 -8.98 17.61 1.12
N CYS A 262 -9.83 18.60 0.80
CA CYS A 262 -9.97 19.16 -0.54
C CYS A 262 -8.70 19.89 -1.00
N ALA A 263 -8.04 20.66 -0.12
CA ALA A 263 -6.76 21.30 -0.43
C ALA A 263 -5.59 20.31 -0.52
N HIS A 264 -5.63 19.17 0.18
CA HIS A 264 -4.62 18.11 0.11
C HIS A 264 -4.72 17.34 -1.22
N ASN A 265 -5.94 17.08 -1.71
CA ASN A 265 -6.15 16.55 -3.06
C ASN A 265 -5.71 17.53 -4.17
N ALA A 266 -5.78 18.85 -3.92
CA ALA A 266 -5.28 19.86 -4.86
C ALA A 266 -3.76 20.10 -4.76
N CYS A 267 -3.16 20.00 -3.56
CA CYS A 267 -1.71 20.18 -3.36
C CYS A 267 -0.87 18.97 -3.82
N TYR A 268 -1.49 17.80 -4.00
CA TYR A 268 -0.87 16.66 -4.68
C TYR A 268 -0.61 16.89 -6.18
N MET A 269 -1.19 17.94 -6.77
CA MET A 269 -1.02 18.26 -8.20
C MET A 269 0.36 18.82 -8.57
N ASN A 270 1.22 19.19 -7.60
CA ASN A 270 2.45 19.93 -7.91
C ASN A 270 3.78 19.31 -7.45
N ASN A 271 3.81 18.10 -6.89
CA ASN A 271 5.08 17.40 -6.59
C ASN A 271 4.92 15.87 -6.58
N ILE A 272 4.99 15.23 -7.76
CA ILE A 272 5.11 13.77 -7.88
C ILE A 272 6.60 13.40 -8.08
N PRO A 273 7.22 12.62 -7.18
CA PRO A 273 8.59 12.15 -7.36
C PRO A 273 8.61 10.92 -8.29
N ASN A 274 9.35 11.03 -9.38
CA ASN A 274 9.39 10.01 -10.43
C ASN A 274 10.34 8.81 -10.10
N GLU A 275 10.43 8.27 -8.88
CA GLU A 275 11.09 6.96 -8.60
C GLU A 275 10.96 6.46 -7.15
N MET A 276 10.57 5.20 -6.99
CA MET A 276 10.40 4.46 -5.72
C MET A 276 11.74 4.19 -4.99
N PRO A 277 11.79 4.23 -3.64
CA PRO A 277 12.96 3.81 -2.88
C PRO A 277 13.13 2.28 -2.90
N GLY A 278 14.34 1.79 -2.60
CA GLY A 278 14.64 0.36 -2.50
C GLY A 278 13.87 -0.30 -1.36
N LEU A 279 12.93 -1.17 -1.72
CA LEU A 279 12.04 -1.91 -0.84
C LEU A 279 12.72 -3.22 -0.45
N THR A 280 12.96 -3.42 0.83
CA THR A 280 13.76 -4.55 1.36
C THR A 280 12.93 -5.72 1.85
N SER A 281 11.60 -5.61 1.85
CA SER A 281 10.68 -6.72 2.14
C SER A 281 9.54 -6.81 1.12
N HIS A 282 8.98 -8.01 0.96
CA HIS A 282 7.92 -8.28 -0.01
C HIS A 282 6.60 -7.55 0.30
N SER A 283 6.34 -7.19 1.57
CA SER A 283 5.22 -6.33 1.96
C SER A 283 5.44 -4.89 1.53
N ASP A 284 6.67 -4.37 1.67
CA ASP A 284 6.98 -3.00 1.25
C ASP A 284 6.77 -2.82 -0.28
N VAL A 285 7.03 -3.86 -1.08
CA VAL A 285 6.76 -3.86 -2.52
C VAL A 285 5.27 -3.82 -2.84
N ALA A 286 4.45 -4.61 -2.13
CA ALA A 286 3.01 -4.63 -2.32
C ALA A 286 2.36 -3.30 -1.88
N ASP A 287 2.79 -2.75 -0.75
CA ASP A 287 2.30 -1.47 -0.24
C ASP A 287 2.74 -0.29 -1.12
N ALA A 288 3.99 -0.26 -1.59
CA ALA A 288 4.47 0.79 -2.51
C ALA A 288 3.85 0.71 -3.92
N PHE A 289 3.50 -0.49 -4.40
CA PHE A 289 2.78 -0.66 -5.67
C PHE A 289 1.30 -0.29 -5.52
N THR A 290 0.70 -0.56 -4.36
CA THR A 290 -0.65 -0.09 -3.99
C THR A 290 -0.69 1.43 -3.90
N ASP A 291 0.33 2.06 -3.32
CA ASP A 291 0.49 3.52 -3.29
C ASP A 291 0.70 4.11 -4.70
N PHE A 292 1.42 3.40 -5.58
CA PHE A 292 1.63 3.79 -6.97
C PHE A 292 0.34 3.76 -7.80
N LEU A 293 -0.51 2.75 -7.60
CA LEU A 293 -1.81 2.63 -8.29
C LEU A 293 -2.90 3.53 -7.64
N SER A 294 -2.69 3.94 -6.39
CA SER A 294 -3.48 4.96 -5.67
C SER A 294 -3.15 6.42 -6.07
N LEU A 295 -2.14 6.64 -6.94
CA LEU A 295 -1.86 7.96 -7.51
C LEU A 295 -3.04 8.43 -8.39
N PRO A 296 -3.35 9.74 -8.40
CA PRO A 296 -4.31 10.27 -9.36
C PRO A 296 -3.68 10.14 -10.75
N TYR A 297 -4.22 9.24 -11.57
CA TYR A 297 -3.81 8.87 -12.93
C TYR A 297 -2.59 7.95 -13.08
N PRO A 298 -2.83 6.63 -13.11
CA PRO A 298 -2.39 5.84 -14.23
C PRO A 298 -3.55 5.71 -15.20
N ASP A 299 -3.31 5.92 -16.50
CA ASP A 299 -4.18 5.34 -17.51
C ASP A 299 -4.44 3.86 -17.16
N PRO A 300 -5.68 3.37 -17.28
CA PRO A 300 -6.01 2.02 -16.83
C PRO A 300 -5.06 0.98 -17.44
N LEU A 301 -4.40 0.21 -16.58
CA LEU A 301 -3.32 -0.69 -16.95
C LEU A 301 -3.83 -1.83 -17.86
N PRO A 302 -3.34 -1.95 -19.11
CA PRO A 302 -3.69 -3.08 -19.97
C PRO A 302 -3.02 -4.37 -19.44
N LEU A 303 -3.80 -5.43 -19.26
CA LEU A 303 -3.29 -6.75 -18.88
C LEU A 303 -2.91 -7.58 -20.14
N PRO A 304 -2.32 -8.79 -20.01
CA PRO A 304 -2.09 -9.64 -21.16
C PRO A 304 -3.38 -9.95 -21.94
N GLU A 305 -3.28 -10.10 -23.27
CA GLU A 305 -4.40 -10.29 -24.21
C GLU A 305 -5.38 -11.42 -23.84
N ARG A 306 -4.96 -12.38 -23.00
CA ARG A 306 -5.85 -13.41 -22.45
C ARG A 306 -7.05 -12.81 -21.69
N PHE A 307 -6.90 -11.64 -21.07
CA PHE A 307 -7.98 -10.95 -20.36
C PHE A 307 -9.00 -10.32 -21.30
N ALA A 308 -8.59 -9.83 -22.46
CA ALA A 308 -9.51 -9.42 -23.53
C ALA A 308 -10.36 -10.61 -24.03
N ARG A 309 -9.71 -11.78 -24.18
CA ARG A 309 -10.42 -13.03 -24.52
C ARG A 309 -11.35 -13.50 -23.41
N LEU A 310 -10.93 -13.36 -22.15
CA LEU A 310 -11.75 -13.70 -20.99
C LEU A 310 -13.01 -12.83 -20.95
N LYS A 311 -12.87 -11.51 -21.09
CA LYS A 311 -14.00 -10.57 -21.17
C LYS A 311 -14.99 -11.00 -22.25
N ARG A 312 -14.49 -11.28 -23.46
CA ARG A 312 -15.34 -11.75 -24.57
C ARG A 312 -16.10 -13.03 -24.23
N LYS A 313 -15.48 -13.98 -23.52
CA LYS A 313 -16.11 -15.24 -23.13
C LYS A 313 -17.22 -15.03 -22.08
N LEU A 314 -16.97 -14.20 -21.08
CA LEU A 314 -17.92 -13.97 -19.98
C LEU A 314 -19.23 -13.36 -20.44
N VAL A 315 -19.19 -12.47 -21.44
CA VAL A 315 -20.41 -11.79 -21.93
C VAL A 315 -21.10 -12.52 -23.08
N ALA A 316 -20.49 -13.56 -23.64
CA ALA A 316 -20.96 -14.21 -24.86
C ALA A 316 -22.38 -14.78 -24.68
N GLY A 317 -23.32 -14.33 -25.52
CA GLY A 317 -24.71 -14.77 -25.47
C GLY A 317 -25.59 -13.99 -24.50
N ASN A 318 -25.00 -13.17 -23.62
CA ASN A 318 -25.70 -12.37 -22.62
C ASN A 318 -25.52 -10.86 -22.84
N GLU A 319 -24.98 -10.41 -23.97
CA GLU A 319 -24.56 -9.02 -24.17
C GLU A 319 -25.69 -8.01 -23.91
N ALA A 320 -26.89 -8.26 -24.44
CA ALA A 320 -28.05 -7.39 -24.23
C ALA A 320 -28.52 -7.39 -22.77
N ALA A 321 -28.58 -8.57 -22.14
CA ALA A 321 -28.99 -8.68 -20.75
C ALA A 321 -28.01 -7.96 -19.81
N ILE A 322 -26.70 -8.10 -20.05
CA ILE A 322 -25.65 -7.41 -19.30
C ILE A 322 -25.75 -5.90 -19.48
N ALA A 323 -25.91 -5.42 -20.72
CA ALA A 323 -26.08 -3.99 -21.01
C ALA A 323 -27.27 -3.39 -20.24
N GLU A 324 -28.45 -3.99 -20.36
CA GLU A 324 -29.65 -3.53 -19.65
C GLU A 324 -29.48 -3.58 -18.13
N SER A 325 -28.81 -4.62 -17.62
CA SER A 325 -28.55 -4.76 -16.18
C SER A 325 -27.64 -3.66 -15.64
N PHE A 326 -26.62 -3.27 -16.41
CA PHE A 326 -25.71 -2.20 -16.04
C PHE A 326 -26.43 -0.86 -15.96
N TYR A 327 -27.35 -0.56 -16.89
CA TYR A 327 -28.15 0.67 -16.83
C TYR A 327 -29.11 0.71 -15.64
N ARG A 328 -29.69 -0.42 -15.25
CA ARG A 328 -30.46 -0.52 -13.99
C ARG A 328 -29.56 -0.30 -12.77
N LEU A 329 -28.36 -0.87 -12.79
CA LEU A 329 -27.37 -0.73 -11.73
C LEU A 329 -26.92 0.73 -11.53
N LEU A 330 -26.61 1.46 -12.61
CA LEU A 330 -26.17 2.85 -12.53
C LEU A 330 -27.21 3.78 -11.87
N ARG A 331 -28.50 3.57 -12.16
CA ARG A 331 -29.59 4.31 -11.50
C ARG A 331 -29.64 4.04 -10.00
N ARG A 332 -29.58 2.76 -9.62
CA ARG A 332 -29.58 2.35 -8.20
C ARG A 332 -28.35 2.83 -7.44
N LEU A 333 -27.17 2.81 -8.07
CA LEU A 333 -25.94 3.36 -7.49
C LEU A 333 -26.08 4.86 -7.19
N ARG A 334 -26.67 5.63 -8.10
CA ARG A 334 -26.87 7.08 -7.91
C ARG A 334 -27.75 7.36 -6.69
N GLU A 335 -28.90 6.68 -6.63
CA GLU A 335 -29.85 6.80 -5.51
C GLU A 335 -29.21 6.39 -4.18
N GLU A 336 -28.50 5.26 -4.17
CA GLU A 336 -27.84 4.75 -2.95
C GLU A 336 -26.68 5.63 -2.51
N ALA A 337 -25.90 6.18 -3.45
CA ALA A 337 -24.80 7.09 -3.14
C ALA A 337 -25.32 8.39 -2.49
N ASP A 338 -26.45 8.92 -2.97
CA ASP A 338 -27.07 10.10 -2.38
C ASP A 338 -27.64 9.80 -0.98
N HIS A 339 -28.22 8.61 -0.78
CA HIS A 339 -28.67 8.16 0.54
C HIS A 339 -27.52 8.02 1.54
N ILE A 340 -26.43 7.33 1.16
CA ILE A 340 -25.23 7.17 2.00
C ILE A 340 -24.64 8.54 2.37
N ALA A 341 -24.48 9.42 1.40
CA ALA A 341 -23.93 10.76 1.63
C ALA A 341 -24.81 11.59 2.59
N ALA A 342 -26.13 11.39 2.57
CA ALA A 342 -27.05 12.10 3.45
C ALA A 342 -27.06 11.55 4.89
N VAL A 343 -26.91 10.23 5.07
CA VAL A 343 -26.95 9.59 6.40
C VAL A 343 -25.57 9.61 7.08
N GLY A 344 -24.49 9.42 6.32
CA GLY A 344 -23.14 9.31 6.87
C GLY A 344 -22.95 8.07 7.75
N SER A 345 -22.12 8.17 8.79
CA SER A 345 -21.71 7.04 9.64
C SER A 345 -22.86 6.29 10.32
N GLU A 346 -24.00 6.93 10.55
CA GLU A 346 -25.19 6.31 11.16
C GLU A 346 -25.81 5.21 10.27
N ILE A 347 -25.40 5.11 9.02
CA ILE A 347 -25.86 4.06 8.12
C ILE A 347 -25.29 2.68 8.49
N ILE A 348 -24.21 2.65 9.29
CA ILE A 348 -23.54 1.42 9.70
C ILE A 348 -24.28 0.86 10.92
N PRO A 349 -24.94 -0.31 10.81
CA PRO A 349 -25.73 -0.86 11.89
C PRO A 349 -24.85 -1.30 13.06
N SER A 350 -25.42 -1.24 14.26
CA SER A 350 -24.77 -1.77 15.44
C SER A 350 -25.73 -2.49 16.37
N ILE A 351 -25.22 -3.47 17.11
CA ILE A 351 -25.96 -4.21 18.13
C ILE A 351 -25.10 -4.33 19.38
N ASP A 352 -25.72 -4.30 20.56
CA ASP A 352 -25.01 -4.62 21.79
C ASP A 352 -24.76 -6.11 21.92
N TYR A 353 -23.58 -6.51 22.44
CA TYR A 353 -23.30 -7.90 22.72
C TYR A 353 -24.34 -8.55 23.65
N LEU A 354 -24.93 -7.82 24.61
CA LEU A 354 -25.99 -8.36 25.47
C LEU A 354 -27.32 -8.58 24.74
N ASP A 355 -27.50 -7.98 23.56
CA ASP A 355 -28.72 -8.04 22.76
C ASP A 355 -28.66 -9.11 21.66
N ILE A 356 -27.55 -9.84 21.49
CA ILE A 356 -27.39 -10.83 20.40
C ILE A 356 -28.31 -12.05 20.51
N HIS A 357 -29.00 -12.20 21.65
CA HIS A 357 -29.99 -13.24 21.88
C HIS A 357 -31.44 -12.72 21.83
N ASP A 358 -31.63 -11.40 21.71
CA ASP A 358 -32.94 -10.79 21.51
C ASP A 358 -33.38 -11.01 20.04
N PRO A 359 -34.46 -11.77 19.78
CA PRO A 359 -34.86 -12.10 18.41
C PRO A 359 -35.23 -10.90 17.56
N ASP A 360 -35.86 -9.86 18.12
CA ASP A 360 -36.36 -8.71 17.38
C ASP A 360 -35.21 -7.76 17.01
N ARG A 361 -34.29 -7.55 17.97
CA ARG A 361 -33.05 -6.79 17.73
C ARG A 361 -32.16 -7.51 16.72
N THR A 362 -32.01 -8.82 16.87
CA THR A 362 -31.22 -9.65 15.96
C THR A 362 -31.81 -9.63 14.54
N ALA A 363 -33.13 -9.77 14.38
CA ALA A 363 -33.76 -9.75 13.05
C ALA A 363 -33.56 -8.41 12.34
N THR A 364 -33.64 -7.30 13.08
CA THR A 364 -33.38 -5.96 12.55
C THR A 364 -31.91 -5.81 12.15
N PHE A 365 -31.00 -6.15 13.05
CA PHE A 365 -29.55 -6.14 12.81
C PHE A 365 -29.15 -7.01 11.60
N SER A 366 -29.66 -8.24 11.51
CA SER A 366 -29.40 -9.17 10.40
C SER A 366 -29.83 -8.61 9.04
N ARG A 367 -30.95 -7.88 8.98
CA ARG A 367 -31.41 -7.26 7.74
C ARG A 367 -30.47 -6.13 7.34
N GLU A 368 -30.13 -5.24 8.27
CA GLU A 368 -29.27 -4.09 8.03
C GLU A 368 -27.83 -4.52 7.71
N LEU A 369 -27.28 -5.49 8.43
CA LEU A 369 -25.98 -6.09 8.14
C LEU A 369 -25.94 -6.65 6.72
N ARG A 370 -27.00 -7.36 6.28
CA ARG A 370 -27.05 -7.91 4.92
C ARG A 370 -27.15 -6.86 3.83
N GLU A 371 -27.82 -5.75 4.11
CA GLU A 371 -27.95 -4.61 3.22
C GLU A 371 -26.62 -3.83 3.10
N ARG A 372 -25.98 -3.54 4.24
CA ARG A 372 -24.80 -2.67 4.32
C ARG A 372 -23.48 -3.40 4.13
N GLY A 373 -23.43 -4.70 4.44
CA GLY A 373 -22.21 -5.51 4.38
C GLY A 373 -21.19 -5.18 5.47
N VAL A 374 -21.53 -4.35 6.44
CA VAL A 374 -20.68 -3.91 7.56
C VAL A 374 -21.54 -3.75 8.81
N ALA A 375 -20.98 -4.01 9.97
CA ALA A 375 -21.63 -3.75 11.25
C ALA A 375 -20.64 -3.59 12.41
N ILE A 376 -21.15 -3.11 13.54
CA ILE A 376 -20.44 -3.05 14.81
C ILE A 376 -21.17 -3.88 15.86
N ILE A 377 -20.47 -4.79 16.52
CA ILE A 377 -20.95 -5.46 17.73
C ILE A 377 -20.32 -4.73 18.91
N ARG A 378 -21.13 -4.04 19.69
CA ARG A 378 -20.69 -3.20 20.81
C ARG A 378 -20.39 -4.06 22.02
N ARG A 379 -19.34 -3.71 22.76
CA ARG A 379 -19.03 -4.27 24.08
C ARG A 379 -18.92 -5.80 24.10
N VAL A 380 -18.37 -6.40 23.03
CA VAL A 380 -18.10 -7.85 22.97
C VAL A 380 -17.15 -8.25 24.11
N VAL A 381 -16.10 -7.45 24.30
CA VAL A 381 -15.18 -7.59 25.41
C VAL A 381 -15.39 -6.41 26.36
N PRO A 382 -15.39 -6.59 27.69
CA PRO A 382 -15.42 -5.47 28.62
C PRO A 382 -14.25 -4.52 28.38
N ALA A 383 -14.51 -3.21 28.38
CA ALA A 383 -13.52 -2.21 28.00
C ALA A 383 -12.23 -2.27 28.82
N ASN A 384 -12.32 -2.59 30.12
CA ASN A 384 -11.16 -2.76 30.99
C ASN A 384 -10.31 -3.99 30.61
N VAL A 385 -10.94 -5.07 30.13
CA VAL A 385 -10.23 -6.27 29.67
C VAL A 385 -9.54 -5.98 28.33
N ALA A 386 -10.22 -5.31 27.40
CA ALA A 386 -9.64 -4.91 26.12
C ALA A 386 -8.44 -3.95 26.32
N ALA A 387 -8.56 -2.98 27.24
CA ALA A 387 -7.47 -2.09 27.60
C ALA A 387 -6.28 -2.85 28.21
N ALA A 388 -6.53 -3.82 29.11
CA ALA A 388 -5.47 -4.67 29.67
C ALA A 388 -4.76 -5.48 28.58
N TRP A 389 -5.47 -6.02 27.58
CA TRP A 389 -4.84 -6.71 26.45
C TRP A 389 -3.96 -5.80 25.59
N LYS A 390 -4.32 -4.51 25.46
CA LYS A 390 -3.44 -3.51 24.84
C LYS A 390 -2.18 -3.32 25.67
N GLU A 391 -2.31 -3.08 26.98
CA GLU A 391 -1.17 -2.87 27.88
C GLU A 391 -0.20 -4.06 27.85
N GLU A 392 -0.72 -5.29 27.95
CA GLU A 392 0.08 -6.52 27.86
C GLU A 392 0.77 -6.68 26.50
N THR A 393 0.10 -6.29 25.41
CA THR A 393 0.71 -6.35 24.07
C THR A 393 1.83 -5.33 23.93
N VAL A 394 1.66 -4.12 24.47
CA VAL A 394 2.71 -3.09 24.51
C VAL A 394 3.88 -3.53 25.40
N GLU A 395 3.60 -4.11 26.56
CA GLU A 395 4.64 -4.66 27.43
C GLU A 395 5.41 -5.80 26.73
N TYR A 396 4.69 -6.70 26.05
CA TYR A 396 5.29 -7.77 25.26
C TYR A 396 6.23 -7.19 24.19
N ILE A 397 5.79 -6.21 23.40
CA ILE A 397 6.67 -5.51 22.43
C ILE A 397 7.95 -4.98 23.09
N ASN A 398 7.84 -4.38 24.27
CA ASN A 398 8.96 -3.77 25.00
C ASN A 398 9.93 -4.80 25.61
N GLN A 399 9.47 -6.03 25.86
CA GLN A 399 10.27 -7.12 26.46
C GLN A 399 11.03 -7.96 25.42
N SER A 400 10.89 -7.67 24.12
CA SER A 400 11.59 -8.39 23.05
C SER A 400 13.13 -8.35 23.25
N PRO A 401 13.85 -9.49 23.19
CA PRO A 401 15.28 -9.60 23.53
C PRO A 401 16.25 -8.67 22.77
N HIS A 402 15.81 -8.04 21.68
CA HIS A 402 16.59 -7.08 20.91
C HIS A 402 16.41 -5.61 21.36
N HIS A 403 15.58 -5.34 22.39
CA HIS A 403 15.29 -3.98 22.86
C HIS A 403 16.37 -3.41 23.79
N HIS A 404 17.24 -4.26 24.36
CA HIS A 404 18.21 -3.87 25.40
C HIS A 404 19.68 -3.81 24.95
N LEU A 405 19.96 -4.01 23.65
CA LEU A 405 21.29 -3.81 23.09
C LEU A 405 21.30 -2.53 22.24
N HIS A 406 21.93 -1.48 22.81
CA HIS A 406 22.31 -0.18 22.22
C HIS A 406 21.39 1.04 22.49
N HIS A 407 21.92 1.98 23.27
CA HIS A 407 21.37 3.32 23.58
C HIS A 407 21.35 4.31 22.39
N ASN A 408 21.25 3.84 21.15
CA ASN A 408 21.03 4.69 19.98
C ASN A 408 19.60 4.43 19.47
N HIS A 409 18.80 5.49 19.39
CA HIS A 409 17.34 5.49 19.15
C HIS A 409 16.92 5.00 17.74
N ASN A 410 17.43 3.86 17.24
CA ASN A 410 17.08 3.43 15.87
C ASN A 410 17.09 1.91 15.60
N HIS A 411 16.85 1.08 16.62
CA HIS A 411 16.55 -0.34 16.40
C HIS A 411 15.37 -0.79 17.26
N ILE A 412 14.16 -0.77 16.68
CA ILE A 412 12.98 -1.37 17.31
C ILE A 412 13.06 -2.89 17.10
N ALA A 413 13.03 -3.61 18.22
CA ALA A 413 13.18 -5.05 18.35
C ALA A 413 12.05 -5.90 17.74
N THR A 414 11.04 -5.26 17.14
CA THR A 414 9.84 -5.88 16.59
C THR A 414 9.62 -5.37 15.17
N ARG A 415 9.55 -6.29 14.20
CA ARG A 415 9.27 -5.93 12.79
C ARG A 415 7.86 -5.38 12.67
N GLY A 416 7.69 -4.42 11.77
CA GLY A 416 6.40 -3.85 11.46
C GLY A 416 6.51 -2.77 10.40
N TYR A 417 5.37 -2.18 10.07
CA TYR A 417 5.21 -1.14 9.07
C TYR A 417 4.69 0.16 9.71
N PRO A 418 5.23 1.32 9.33
CA PRO A 418 6.48 1.50 8.57
C PRO A 418 7.70 0.97 9.31
N ALA A 419 8.75 0.58 8.58
CA ALA A 419 9.93 -0.05 9.19
C ALA A 419 10.67 0.84 10.22
N ASP A 420 10.64 2.16 10.04
CA ASP A 420 11.32 3.12 10.92
C ASP A 420 10.46 3.58 12.12
N ASP A 421 9.14 3.42 12.03
CA ASP A 421 8.17 3.74 13.08
C ASP A 421 7.05 2.70 13.04
N PRO A 422 7.29 1.46 13.53
CA PRO A 422 6.33 0.38 13.43
C PRO A 422 5.03 0.73 14.15
N GLN A 423 3.95 0.80 13.36
CA GLN A 423 2.59 1.01 13.86
C GLN A 423 1.67 -0.15 13.50
N MET A 424 1.99 -0.92 12.47
CA MET A 424 1.46 -2.25 12.17
C MET A 424 2.52 -3.28 12.53
N PHE A 425 2.28 -4.15 13.50
CA PHE A 425 3.30 -5.05 14.03
C PHE A 425 3.20 -6.45 13.41
N ASP A 426 4.32 -6.99 12.93
CA ASP A 426 4.44 -8.37 12.45
C ASP A 426 4.61 -9.36 13.61
N LEU A 427 3.73 -9.23 14.60
CA LEU A 427 3.57 -10.13 15.73
C LEU A 427 2.23 -10.84 15.61
N TYR A 428 2.17 -12.09 16.06
CA TYR A 428 1.00 -12.96 15.87
C TYR A 428 0.57 -13.61 17.18
N TRP A 429 1.47 -13.77 18.16
CA TRP A 429 1.24 -14.56 19.36
C TRP A 429 1.40 -13.76 20.65
N SER A 430 1.18 -12.44 20.65
CA SER A 430 1.15 -11.69 21.92
C SER A 430 0.04 -12.20 22.86
N PRO A 431 0.15 -12.00 24.19
CA PRO A 431 -0.91 -12.36 25.13
C PRO A 431 -2.29 -11.80 24.74
N GLY A 432 -2.37 -10.51 24.39
CA GLY A 432 -3.61 -9.88 23.94
C GLY A 432 -4.17 -10.52 22.65
N GLN A 433 -3.31 -10.84 21.68
CA GLN A 433 -3.71 -11.52 20.43
C GLN A 433 -4.29 -12.91 20.68
N VAL A 434 -3.58 -13.73 21.46
CA VAL A 434 -3.96 -15.12 21.73
C VAL A 434 -5.26 -15.17 22.53
N ARG A 435 -5.39 -14.33 23.56
CA ARG A 435 -6.60 -14.26 24.39
C ARG A 435 -7.80 -13.76 23.60
N ALA A 436 -7.66 -12.69 22.82
CA ALA A 436 -8.78 -12.16 22.04
C ALA A 436 -9.33 -13.18 21.02
N ARG A 437 -8.48 -14.01 20.41
CA ARG A 437 -8.89 -15.05 19.45
C ARG A 437 -9.52 -16.27 20.11
N ALA A 438 -9.14 -16.54 21.36
CA ALA A 438 -9.67 -17.66 22.13
C ALA A 438 -10.89 -17.26 22.98
N ASP A 439 -11.10 -15.97 23.25
CA ASP A 439 -12.11 -15.47 24.17
C ASP A 439 -13.52 -15.98 23.83
N SER A 440 -14.20 -16.54 24.83
CA SER A 440 -15.53 -17.13 24.66
C SER A 440 -16.58 -16.16 24.08
N ARG A 441 -16.52 -14.86 24.46
CA ARG A 441 -17.46 -13.83 23.97
C ARG A 441 -17.17 -13.48 22.52
N MET A 442 -15.89 -13.44 22.14
CA MET A 442 -15.48 -13.24 20.75
C MET A 442 -15.93 -14.41 19.86
N LEU A 443 -15.72 -15.65 20.30
CA LEU A 443 -16.17 -16.84 19.55
C LEU A 443 -17.70 -16.88 19.42
N GLU A 444 -18.43 -16.46 20.45
CA GLU A 444 -19.89 -16.31 20.38
C GLU A 444 -20.33 -15.21 19.41
N ALA A 445 -19.71 -14.03 19.45
CA ALA A 445 -19.99 -12.94 18.53
C ALA A 445 -19.70 -13.34 17.07
N GLN A 446 -18.63 -14.11 16.82
CA GLN A 446 -18.32 -14.68 15.51
C GLN A 446 -19.42 -15.65 15.03
N ARG A 447 -19.87 -16.58 15.87
CA ARG A 447 -20.99 -17.49 15.53
C ARG A 447 -22.25 -16.70 15.22
N PHE A 448 -22.57 -15.73 16.06
CA PHE A 448 -23.74 -14.87 15.91
C PHE A 448 -23.73 -14.17 14.55
N VAL A 449 -22.66 -13.43 14.22
CA VAL A 449 -22.63 -12.64 12.97
C VAL A 449 -22.60 -13.52 11.72
N MET A 450 -21.91 -14.66 11.78
CA MET A 450 -21.91 -15.62 10.65
C MET A 450 -23.31 -16.17 10.41
N ARG A 451 -24.02 -16.62 11.45
CA ARG A 451 -25.41 -17.12 11.35
C ARG A 451 -26.42 -16.03 10.98
N ALA A 452 -26.18 -14.81 11.43
CA ALA A 452 -27.08 -13.67 11.23
C ALA A 452 -27.16 -13.24 9.75
N ALA A 453 -26.12 -13.49 8.96
CA ALA A 453 -26.01 -13.01 7.60
C ALA A 453 -25.86 -14.11 6.54
N TRP A 454 -25.00 -15.10 6.77
CA TRP A 454 -24.64 -16.09 5.76
C TRP A 454 -25.59 -17.28 5.73
N HIS A 455 -25.75 -17.85 4.54
CA HIS A 455 -26.41 -19.13 4.34
C HIS A 455 -25.70 -19.93 3.25
N HIS A 456 -26.18 -21.15 3.01
CA HIS A 456 -25.79 -21.99 1.88
C HIS A 456 -27.11 -22.31 1.17
N ALA A 457 -27.33 -21.76 -0.02
CA ALA A 457 -28.65 -21.67 -0.67
C ALA A 457 -29.27 -23.04 -1.09
N GLY A 458 -29.62 -23.88 -0.12
CA GLY A 458 -30.19 -25.21 -0.34
C GLY A 458 -29.19 -26.26 -0.85
N SER A 459 -27.89 -25.97 -0.82
CA SER A 459 -26.86 -26.98 -1.07
C SER A 459 -26.67 -27.81 0.20
N ASP A 460 -27.43 -28.90 0.29
CA ASP A 460 -27.33 -29.91 1.35
C ASP A 460 -25.95 -30.62 1.37
N ASP A 461 -25.02 -30.24 0.50
CA ASP A 461 -23.65 -30.77 0.44
C ASP A 461 -22.57 -29.69 0.70
N ALA A 462 -22.95 -28.44 1.00
CA ALA A 462 -21.99 -27.37 1.29
C ALA A 462 -21.24 -27.63 2.61
N LEU A 463 -20.00 -28.10 2.53
CA LEU A 463 -19.13 -28.44 3.67
C LEU A 463 -18.61 -27.19 4.41
N VAL A 464 -19.52 -26.49 5.07
CA VAL A 464 -19.28 -25.28 5.86
C VAL A 464 -20.06 -25.33 7.17
N SER A 465 -19.47 -24.79 8.22
CA SER A 465 -20.11 -24.69 9.53
C SER A 465 -19.86 -23.32 10.15
N THR A 466 -20.95 -22.57 10.38
CA THR A 466 -20.95 -21.28 11.08
C THR A 466 -20.91 -21.42 12.59
N ASP A 467 -21.13 -22.62 13.13
CA ASP A 467 -21.23 -22.86 14.59
C ASP A 467 -19.86 -23.15 15.21
N HIS A 468 -18.88 -23.42 14.36
CA HIS A 468 -17.51 -23.77 14.72
C HIS A 468 -16.57 -22.69 14.15
N PRO A 469 -16.49 -21.51 14.79
CA PRO A 469 -15.53 -20.49 14.40
C PRO A 469 -14.11 -21.01 14.57
N VAL A 470 -13.23 -20.64 13.65
CA VAL A 470 -11.81 -20.97 13.69
C VAL A 470 -10.96 -19.71 13.65
N ALA A 471 -9.88 -19.71 14.42
CA ALA A 471 -9.03 -18.53 14.54
C ALA A 471 -8.12 -18.38 13.31
N TYR A 472 -7.97 -17.14 12.84
CA TYR A 472 -6.95 -16.72 11.90
C TYR A 472 -5.96 -15.78 12.61
N ALA A 473 -4.69 -16.13 12.60
CA ALA A 473 -3.63 -15.36 13.21
C ALA A 473 -3.19 -14.24 12.25
N ASP A 474 -3.55 -13.02 12.62
CA ASP A 474 -3.22 -11.80 11.89
C ASP A 474 -2.39 -10.85 12.77
N ARG A 475 -2.04 -9.69 12.24
CA ARG A 475 -1.29 -8.64 12.91
C ARG A 475 -2.19 -7.81 13.83
N PHE A 476 -1.64 -6.70 14.33
CA PHE A 476 -2.40 -5.64 14.97
C PHE A 476 -1.77 -4.29 14.64
N ARG A 477 -2.51 -3.22 14.88
CA ARG A 477 -1.98 -1.86 14.77
C ARG A 477 -2.10 -1.06 16.06
N ILE A 478 -1.12 -0.21 16.31
CA ILE A 478 -1.12 0.88 17.29
C ILE A 478 -0.78 2.15 16.51
N ARG A 479 -1.80 2.78 15.94
CA ARG A 479 -1.61 3.95 15.06
C ARG A 479 -1.45 5.22 15.88
N GLN A 480 -0.40 5.98 15.66
CA GLN A 480 -0.06 7.18 16.43
C GLN A 480 -0.75 8.44 15.88
N PRO A 481 -1.05 9.44 16.73
CA PRO A 481 -1.48 10.76 16.29
C PRO A 481 -0.54 11.38 15.24
N GLY A 482 -1.14 11.96 14.19
CA GLY A 482 -0.42 12.59 13.09
C GLY A 482 0.09 11.62 12.02
N ASP A 483 -0.13 10.31 12.18
CA ASP A 483 0.29 9.32 11.19
C ASP A 483 -0.42 9.49 9.84
N LEU A 484 0.40 9.46 8.78
CA LEU A 484 -0.02 9.47 7.37
C LEU A 484 0.33 8.19 6.63
N SER A 485 1.13 7.31 7.24
CA SER A 485 1.71 6.15 6.55
C SER A 485 0.74 4.99 6.41
N MET A 486 -0.23 4.88 7.31
CA MET A 486 -1.23 3.80 7.30
C MET A 486 -2.45 4.10 6.42
N GLY A 487 -2.46 5.23 5.71
CA GLY A 487 -3.50 5.57 4.74
C GLY A 487 -3.46 4.59 3.57
N LYS A 488 -4.54 3.83 3.35
CA LYS A 488 -4.66 2.90 2.23
C LYS A 488 -5.89 3.25 1.41
N GLY A 489 -5.70 3.37 0.11
CA GLY A 489 -6.78 3.69 -0.83
C GLY A 489 -7.93 2.68 -0.84
N PRO A 490 -9.06 2.99 -1.48
CA PRO A 490 -10.22 2.11 -1.54
C PRO A 490 -9.89 0.80 -2.27
N HIS A 491 -10.16 -0.33 -1.63
CA HIS A 491 -9.84 -1.65 -2.17
C HIS A 491 -10.80 -2.73 -1.69
N VAL A 492 -10.67 -3.92 -2.29
CA VAL A 492 -11.29 -5.17 -1.86
C VAL A 492 -10.20 -6.26 -1.81
N ASP A 493 -10.07 -6.96 -0.69
CA ASP A 493 -9.13 -8.07 -0.52
C ASP A 493 -9.68 -9.39 -1.08
N GLY A 494 -8.91 -10.48 -0.96
CA GLY A 494 -9.40 -11.82 -1.32
C GLY A 494 -9.43 -12.06 -2.82
N GLY A 495 -8.45 -11.54 -3.53
CA GLY A 495 -8.28 -11.71 -4.97
C GLY A 495 -8.73 -10.50 -5.78
N SER A 496 -8.11 -10.39 -6.94
CA SER A 496 -8.23 -9.29 -7.89
C SER A 496 -8.79 -9.85 -9.19
N VAL A 497 -7.94 -10.22 -10.14
CA VAL A 497 -8.35 -10.78 -11.43
C VAL A 497 -9.08 -12.13 -11.31
N GLU A 498 -8.87 -12.85 -10.20
CA GLU A 498 -9.53 -14.13 -9.88
C GLU A 498 -11.06 -14.02 -9.92
N ARG A 499 -11.61 -12.82 -9.71
CA ARG A 499 -13.06 -12.56 -9.74
C ARG A 499 -13.69 -12.75 -11.12
N TRP A 500 -12.90 -12.61 -12.18
CA TRP A 500 -13.34 -12.86 -13.57
C TRP A 500 -12.89 -14.22 -14.09
N GLU A 501 -11.94 -14.88 -13.43
CA GLU A 501 -11.33 -16.10 -13.97
C GLU A 501 -12.13 -17.37 -13.64
N PRO A 502 -12.25 -18.29 -14.61
CA PRO A 502 -12.97 -19.55 -14.40
C PRO A 502 -12.31 -20.43 -13.34
N ASP A 503 -10.98 -20.37 -13.20
CA ASP A 503 -10.23 -21.09 -12.18
C ASP A 503 -10.14 -20.32 -10.84
N GLY A 504 -10.67 -19.10 -10.79
CA GLY A 504 -10.73 -18.27 -9.58
C GLY A 504 -12.09 -18.41 -8.90
N TYR A 505 -12.84 -17.31 -8.85
CA TYR A 505 -14.22 -17.28 -8.35
C TYR A 505 -15.21 -17.96 -9.29
N GLY A 506 -14.86 -18.13 -10.57
CA GLY A 506 -15.69 -18.87 -11.53
C GLY A 506 -15.85 -20.35 -11.21
N ARG A 507 -14.96 -20.96 -10.41
CA ARG A 507 -15.04 -22.40 -10.04
C ARG A 507 -16.30 -22.75 -9.28
N GLY A 508 -16.74 -21.83 -8.42
CA GLY A 508 -17.96 -21.98 -7.63
C GLY A 508 -19.15 -21.20 -8.19
N GLY A 509 -18.99 -20.51 -9.34
CA GLY A 509 -20.05 -19.71 -9.93
C GLY A 509 -20.49 -18.51 -9.08
N VAL A 510 -19.58 -17.96 -8.24
CA VAL A 510 -19.92 -16.93 -7.24
C VAL A 510 -20.62 -15.72 -7.87
N TYR A 511 -20.19 -15.33 -9.07
CA TYR A 511 -20.69 -14.13 -9.74
C TYR A 511 -21.51 -14.42 -11.01
N ASP A 512 -21.93 -15.67 -11.22
CA ASP A 512 -22.60 -16.09 -12.47
C ASP A 512 -23.87 -15.29 -12.75
N ARG A 513 -24.64 -14.97 -11.70
CA ARG A 513 -25.87 -14.14 -11.81
C ARG A 513 -25.59 -12.75 -12.35
N ILE A 514 -24.44 -12.15 -12.00
CA ILE A 514 -24.01 -10.84 -12.47
C ILE A 514 -23.64 -10.92 -13.95
N PHE A 515 -22.83 -11.91 -14.34
CA PHE A 515 -22.45 -12.13 -15.75
C PHE A 515 -23.61 -12.66 -16.62
N ALA A 516 -24.73 -13.08 -16.02
CA ALA A 516 -25.99 -13.37 -16.72
C ALA A 516 -26.90 -12.14 -16.88
N GLY A 517 -26.48 -10.94 -16.42
CA GLY A 517 -27.29 -9.72 -16.50
C GLY A 517 -28.44 -9.65 -15.48
N SER A 518 -28.33 -10.39 -14.39
CA SER A 518 -29.34 -10.50 -13.32
C SER A 518 -28.71 -10.25 -11.95
N TRP A 519 -27.94 -9.16 -11.81
CA TRP A 519 -27.24 -8.82 -10.57
C TRP A 519 -28.20 -8.63 -9.39
N GLU A 520 -29.48 -8.31 -9.63
CA GLU A 520 -30.50 -8.20 -8.59
C GLU A 520 -30.76 -9.53 -7.88
N SER A 521 -30.48 -10.65 -8.56
CA SER A 521 -30.57 -12.01 -8.02
C SER A 521 -29.22 -12.55 -7.54
N TYR A 522 -28.15 -11.76 -7.61
CA TYR A 522 -26.87 -12.14 -7.00
C TYR A 522 -26.96 -12.00 -5.49
N ASP A 523 -26.66 -13.08 -4.80
CA ASP A 523 -26.66 -13.12 -3.34
C ASP A 523 -25.23 -13.13 -2.81
N PRO A 524 -24.74 -12.02 -2.22
CA PRO A 524 -23.40 -11.99 -1.67
C PRO A 524 -23.23 -12.91 -0.45
N TRP A 525 -24.34 -13.31 0.19
CA TRP A 525 -24.37 -14.07 1.44
C TRP A 525 -24.49 -15.59 1.25
N ASP A 526 -24.48 -16.08 0.01
CA ASP A 526 -24.36 -17.50 -0.29
C ASP A 526 -22.90 -17.97 -0.17
N SER A 527 -22.63 -18.72 0.90
CA SER A 527 -21.31 -19.30 1.18
C SER A 527 -20.97 -20.48 0.27
N SER A 528 -21.96 -21.17 -0.31
CA SER A 528 -21.74 -22.44 -1.00
C SER A 528 -20.84 -22.29 -2.23
N ALA A 529 -21.10 -21.24 -3.03
CA ALA A 529 -20.29 -20.88 -4.18
C ALA A 529 -18.84 -20.48 -3.80
N ARG A 530 -18.61 -19.97 -2.60
CA ARG A 530 -17.27 -19.53 -2.16
C ARG A 530 -16.38 -20.68 -1.73
N LEU A 531 -16.92 -21.85 -1.39
CA LEU A 531 -16.13 -22.99 -0.91
C LEU A 531 -15.17 -23.55 -1.97
N ALA A 532 -15.55 -23.47 -3.25
CA ALA A 532 -14.74 -23.92 -4.38
C ALA A 532 -13.88 -22.80 -5.00
N ALA A 533 -14.10 -21.54 -4.62
CA ALA A 533 -13.40 -20.40 -5.18
C ALA A 533 -11.91 -20.45 -4.82
N THR A 534 -11.06 -20.11 -5.78
CA THR A 534 -9.63 -19.88 -5.53
C THR A 534 -9.37 -18.37 -5.59
N SER A 535 -9.14 -17.75 -4.44
CA SER A 535 -8.96 -16.30 -4.31
C SER A 535 -7.52 -15.82 -4.59
N ASP A 536 -6.57 -16.74 -4.75
CA ASP A 536 -5.18 -16.44 -5.07
C ASP A 536 -4.64 -17.44 -6.09
N LEU A 537 -4.70 -17.05 -7.37
CA LEU A 537 -4.15 -17.86 -8.47
C LEU A 537 -2.69 -17.53 -8.77
N TYR A 538 -2.17 -16.43 -8.20
CA TYR A 538 -0.89 -15.86 -8.58
C TYR A 538 0.13 -15.82 -7.44
N ASN A 539 -0.18 -16.43 -6.30
CA ASN A 539 0.64 -16.40 -5.08
C ASN A 539 0.94 -14.95 -4.67
N GLY A 540 -0.11 -14.12 -4.62
CA GLY A 540 0.00 -12.70 -4.28
C GLY A 540 0.60 -12.49 -2.89
N ALA A 541 1.45 -11.47 -2.75
CA ALA A 541 1.98 -11.11 -1.45
C ALA A 541 0.84 -10.63 -0.53
N GLY A 542 0.73 -11.21 0.66
CA GLY A 542 -0.39 -10.92 1.58
C GLY A 542 -1.71 -11.60 1.20
N ALA A 543 -1.70 -12.57 0.28
CA ALA A 543 -2.87 -13.38 -0.01
C ALA A 543 -3.33 -14.17 1.23
N CYS A 544 -4.65 -14.24 1.41
CA CYS A 544 -5.26 -14.98 2.51
C CYS A 544 -5.62 -16.39 2.07
N SER A 545 -5.12 -17.40 2.80
CA SER A 545 -5.40 -18.81 2.57
C SER A 545 -6.70 -19.31 3.23
N MET A 546 -7.38 -18.49 4.01
CA MET A 546 -8.65 -18.84 4.67
C MET A 546 -9.85 -18.18 3.98
N PHE A 547 -10.96 -18.92 3.90
CA PHE A 547 -12.25 -18.32 3.65
C PHE A 547 -12.70 -17.55 4.90
N ARG A 548 -12.70 -16.21 4.80
CA ARG A 548 -13.21 -15.29 5.82
C ARG A 548 -14.64 -14.90 5.45
N MET A 549 -15.61 -15.26 6.28
CA MET A 549 -17.00 -14.78 6.14
C MET A 549 -17.10 -13.30 6.50
N PHE A 550 -16.25 -12.84 7.40
CA PHE A 550 -16.05 -11.43 7.67
C PHE A 550 -14.57 -11.14 7.88
N GLN A 551 -14.10 -10.03 7.32
CA GLN A 551 -12.96 -9.34 7.89
C GLN A 551 -13.41 -8.64 9.18
N GLY A 552 -12.47 -8.30 10.06
CA GLY A 552 -12.83 -7.60 11.28
C GLY A 552 -11.66 -7.20 12.14
N TRP A 553 -11.91 -6.22 13.01
CA TRP A 553 -10.96 -5.84 14.04
C TRP A 553 -11.66 -5.51 15.36
N LEU A 554 -11.02 -5.89 16.46
CA LEU A 554 -11.40 -5.58 17.82
C LEU A 554 -10.69 -4.30 18.25
N ALA A 555 -11.45 -3.31 18.70
CA ALA A 555 -10.90 -2.07 19.26
C ALA A 555 -10.26 -2.35 20.62
N LEU A 556 -9.01 -1.91 20.84
CA LEU A 556 -8.38 -1.93 22.17
C LEU A 556 -8.12 -0.52 22.72
N SER A 557 -8.34 0.52 21.92
CA SER A 557 -8.48 1.90 22.35
C SER A 557 -9.76 2.51 21.78
N GLU A 558 -10.04 3.75 22.16
CA GLU A 558 -11.11 4.53 21.52
C GLU A 558 -10.64 5.00 20.13
N ILE A 559 -11.50 4.84 19.12
CA ILE A 559 -11.20 5.21 17.73
C ILE A 559 -12.44 5.91 17.14
N ALA A 560 -12.28 7.16 16.71
CA ALA A 560 -13.36 7.95 16.10
C ALA A 560 -13.11 8.30 14.62
N PRO A 561 -14.14 8.76 13.89
CA PRO A 561 -13.96 9.39 12.59
C PRO A 561 -12.93 10.53 12.64
N GLY A 562 -12.02 10.57 11.68
CA GLY A 562 -10.87 11.49 11.63
C GLY A 562 -9.68 11.05 12.47
N GLU A 563 -9.77 9.95 13.22
CA GLU A 563 -8.69 9.42 14.06
C GLU A 563 -7.97 8.24 13.40
N GLY A 564 -8.00 8.15 12.06
CA GLY A 564 -7.31 7.08 11.35
C GLY A 564 -8.10 5.77 11.32
N THR A 565 -9.42 5.86 11.35
CA THR A 565 -10.34 4.71 11.40
C THR A 565 -10.53 4.01 10.04
N LEU A 566 -11.39 2.99 10.01
CA LEU A 566 -11.82 2.30 8.80
C LEU A 566 -12.86 3.15 8.05
N LEU A 567 -12.71 3.27 6.73
CA LEU A 567 -13.71 3.76 5.79
C LEU A 567 -14.33 2.56 5.04
N VAL A 568 -15.63 2.59 4.78
CA VAL A 568 -16.35 1.55 4.03
C VAL A 568 -17.31 2.15 3.02
N CYS A 569 -17.62 1.45 1.94
CA CYS A 569 -18.70 1.81 1.01
C CYS A 569 -19.93 0.90 1.26
N PRO A 570 -20.91 1.30 2.09
CA PRO A 570 -21.93 0.41 2.65
C PRO A 570 -23.11 0.12 1.69
N MET A 571 -22.79 -0.34 0.48
CA MET A 571 -23.70 -0.76 -0.59
C MET A 571 -23.17 -2.03 -1.28
N LEU A 572 -23.08 -3.12 -0.52
CA LEU A 572 -22.34 -4.35 -0.87
C LEU A 572 -22.72 -4.96 -2.23
N GLN A 573 -24.01 -5.23 -2.47
CA GLN A 573 -24.44 -5.90 -3.69
C GLN A 573 -24.17 -5.02 -4.93
N LEU A 574 -24.47 -3.72 -4.82
CA LEU A 574 -24.32 -2.77 -5.92
C LEU A 574 -22.85 -2.55 -6.27
N THR A 575 -21.98 -2.35 -5.27
CA THR A 575 -20.53 -2.19 -5.49
C THR A 575 -19.92 -3.43 -6.12
N THR A 576 -20.28 -4.63 -5.63
CA THR A 576 -19.77 -5.89 -6.17
C THR A 576 -20.17 -6.05 -7.65
N ALA A 577 -21.46 -5.85 -7.98
CA ALA A 577 -21.94 -5.91 -9.35
C ALA A 577 -21.28 -4.86 -10.25
N TYR A 578 -21.07 -3.65 -9.74
CA TYR A 578 -20.48 -2.57 -10.51
C TYR A 578 -19.02 -2.83 -10.83
N VAL A 579 -18.21 -3.23 -9.85
CA VAL A 579 -16.80 -3.57 -10.04
C VAL A 579 -16.67 -4.66 -11.11
N LEU A 580 -17.50 -5.70 -11.05
CA LEU A 580 -17.44 -6.83 -11.99
C LEU A 580 -17.88 -6.45 -13.41
N LEU A 581 -18.88 -5.58 -13.55
CA LEU A 581 -19.40 -5.16 -14.85
C LEU A 581 -18.62 -3.99 -15.46
N ARG A 582 -17.99 -3.13 -14.66
CA ARG A 582 -17.27 -1.93 -15.11
C ARG A 582 -16.27 -2.17 -16.24
N PRO A 583 -15.51 -3.28 -16.29
CA PRO A 583 -14.59 -3.58 -17.40
C PRO A 583 -15.22 -3.74 -18.77
N PHE A 584 -16.52 -3.98 -18.84
CA PHE A 584 -17.20 -4.22 -20.11
C PHE A 584 -17.75 -2.94 -20.75
N PHE A 585 -17.72 -1.81 -20.04
CA PHE A 585 -18.38 -0.58 -20.48
C PHE A 585 -17.41 0.58 -20.67
N GLN A 586 -17.74 1.44 -21.63
CA GLN A 586 -17.01 2.66 -21.93
C GLN A 586 -17.98 3.83 -22.08
N PRO A 587 -17.56 5.06 -21.76
CA PRO A 587 -18.35 6.24 -22.02
C PRO A 587 -18.45 6.49 -23.54
N ARG A 588 -19.60 6.98 -23.99
CA ARG A 588 -19.90 7.40 -25.37
C ARG A 588 -19.30 8.78 -25.64
N PHE A 589 -19.37 9.66 -24.65
CA PHE A 589 -18.81 11.00 -24.66
C PHE A 589 -17.86 11.14 -23.47
N ALA A 590 -16.69 11.72 -23.72
CA ALA A 590 -15.72 12.02 -22.68
C ALA A 590 -16.32 13.04 -21.70
N CYS A 591 -15.86 13.01 -20.44
CA CYS A 591 -16.17 14.05 -19.48
C CYS A 591 -15.63 15.38 -20.01
N GLY A 592 -16.47 16.42 -20.11
CA GLY A 592 -16.06 17.78 -20.55
C GLY A 592 -14.96 18.39 -19.68
N LEU A 593 -14.73 17.82 -18.49
CA LEU A 593 -13.62 18.13 -17.59
C LEU A 593 -12.36 17.31 -17.94
N GLY A 594 -11.78 17.50 -19.13
CA GLY A 594 -10.35 17.25 -19.40
C GLY A 594 -9.70 15.92 -18.95
N LEU A 595 -10.46 14.83 -18.77
CA LEU A 595 -9.99 13.53 -18.31
C LEU A 595 -10.00 12.56 -19.51
N GLY A 596 -8.81 12.27 -20.03
CA GLY A 596 -8.58 11.65 -21.33
C GLY A 596 -9.27 10.29 -21.55
N ALA A 597 -9.93 10.18 -22.71
CA ALA A 597 -10.03 8.93 -23.45
C ALA A 597 -9.61 9.23 -24.91
N THR A 598 -8.81 8.32 -25.46
CA THR A 598 -8.15 8.42 -26.76
C THR A 598 -9.13 8.70 -27.89
N GLY A 599 -8.73 9.60 -28.79
CA GLY A 599 -9.62 10.26 -29.73
C GLY A 599 -10.31 9.36 -30.76
N ILE A 600 -11.59 9.63 -30.98
CA ILE A 600 -12.24 9.68 -32.29
C ILE A 600 -13.13 10.93 -32.28
N GLY A 601 -12.92 11.81 -33.27
CA GLY A 601 -13.53 13.14 -33.31
C GLY A 601 -15.05 13.14 -33.44
N GLY A 602 -15.65 14.14 -32.80
CA GLY A 602 -17.05 14.53 -32.97
C GLY A 602 -17.25 15.93 -32.42
N SER A 603 -17.20 16.93 -33.29
CA SER A 603 -17.66 18.29 -33.02
C SER A 603 -19.19 18.24 -32.86
N SER A 604 -19.69 18.32 -31.63
CA SER A 604 -21.09 18.68 -31.40
C SER A 604 -21.18 19.72 -30.29
N SER A 605 -21.53 20.94 -30.69
CA SER A 605 -21.97 22.03 -29.83
C SER A 605 -23.31 21.67 -29.20
N SER A 606 -23.30 21.27 -27.93
CA SER A 606 -24.48 21.27 -27.06
C SER A 606 -24.04 21.62 -25.64
N SER A 607 -24.65 22.65 -25.07
CA SER A 607 -24.36 23.26 -23.76
C SER A 607 -24.59 22.37 -22.53
N ASP A 608 -24.93 21.09 -22.71
CA ASP A 608 -25.26 20.15 -21.63
C ASP A 608 -24.10 19.19 -21.28
N SER A 609 -22.97 19.24 -22.01
CA SER A 609 -21.84 18.32 -21.85
C SER A 609 -20.90 18.63 -20.68
N ASP A 610 -21.13 19.73 -19.96
CA ASP A 610 -20.30 20.20 -18.83
C ASP A 610 -20.90 19.82 -17.46
N ASP A 611 -22.05 19.14 -17.42
CA ASP A 611 -22.64 18.63 -16.18
C ASP A 611 -21.97 17.31 -15.75
N PRO A 612 -21.30 17.24 -14.58
CA PRO A 612 -20.74 16.00 -14.04
C PRO A 612 -21.78 14.88 -13.90
N ASP A 613 -23.05 15.22 -13.67
CA ASP A 613 -24.14 14.24 -13.60
C ASP A 613 -24.51 13.66 -14.97
N TYR A 614 -24.26 14.38 -16.07
CA TYR A 614 -24.42 13.85 -17.43
C TYR A 614 -23.38 12.79 -17.77
N PHE A 615 -22.12 12.98 -17.37
CA PHE A 615 -21.06 11.98 -17.62
C PHE A 615 -21.38 10.64 -16.94
N LEU A 616 -21.94 10.68 -15.74
CA LEU A 616 -22.36 9.51 -14.93
C LEU A 616 -23.75 8.99 -15.31
N HIS A 617 -24.43 9.62 -16.26
CA HIS A 617 -25.75 9.20 -16.69
C HIS A 617 -25.68 7.94 -17.54
N GLU A 618 -26.59 6.98 -17.32
CA GLU A 618 -26.57 5.68 -18.00
C GLU A 618 -26.61 5.78 -19.54
N SER A 619 -27.21 6.85 -20.08
CA SER A 619 -27.25 7.13 -21.52
C SER A 619 -25.89 7.41 -22.15
N ASN A 620 -24.91 7.84 -21.33
CA ASN A 620 -23.53 8.07 -21.75
C ASN A 620 -22.69 6.79 -21.73
N TRP A 621 -23.22 5.64 -21.32
CA TRP A 621 -22.42 4.41 -21.22
C TRP A 621 -22.89 3.33 -22.20
N ALA A 622 -21.94 2.63 -22.80
CA ALA A 622 -22.22 1.54 -23.73
C ALA A 622 -21.30 0.36 -23.46
N LEU A 623 -21.83 -0.84 -23.72
CA LEU A 623 -21.01 -2.05 -23.77
C LEU A 623 -19.93 -1.84 -24.85
N GLN A 624 -18.67 -2.14 -24.52
CA GLN A 624 -17.52 -1.89 -25.38
C GLN A 624 -17.70 -2.55 -26.75
N ALA A 625 -17.46 -1.77 -27.82
CA ALA A 625 -17.45 -2.31 -29.17
C ALA A 625 -16.29 -3.29 -29.34
N ARG A 626 -16.54 -4.44 -29.99
CA ARG A 626 -15.50 -5.45 -30.20
C ARG A 626 -14.40 -4.90 -31.14
N PRO A 627 -13.11 -5.24 -30.90
CA PRO A 627 -12.60 -6.14 -29.86
C PRO A 627 -12.56 -5.50 -28.47
N PHE A 628 -12.82 -6.30 -27.43
CA PHE A 628 -12.56 -5.88 -26.04
C PHE A 628 -11.07 -5.60 -25.84
N ASP A 629 -10.75 -4.57 -25.07
CA ASP A 629 -9.41 -4.38 -24.52
C ASP A 629 -9.12 -5.40 -23.41
N SER A 630 -7.86 -5.42 -22.95
CA SER A 630 -7.41 -6.27 -21.85
C SER A 630 -7.44 -5.58 -20.48
N ILE A 631 -8.08 -4.42 -20.39
CA ILE A 631 -8.17 -3.66 -19.14
C ILE A 631 -9.26 -4.25 -18.26
N VAL A 632 -8.93 -4.43 -16.98
CA VAL A 632 -9.84 -4.83 -15.90
C VAL A 632 -9.60 -3.83 -14.76
N GLN A 633 -10.47 -2.81 -14.66
CA GLN A 633 -10.24 -1.58 -13.89
C GLN A 633 -9.78 -1.87 -12.45
N GLY A 634 -8.54 -1.50 -12.13
CA GLY A 634 -7.95 -1.66 -10.79
C GLY A 634 -7.57 -3.10 -10.42
N ALA A 635 -7.76 -4.07 -11.32
CA ALA A 635 -7.39 -5.46 -11.10
C ALA A 635 -6.01 -5.75 -11.69
N VAL A 636 -5.09 -6.20 -10.85
CA VAL A 636 -3.76 -6.70 -11.24
C VAL A 636 -3.54 -8.11 -10.66
N PRO A 637 -3.00 -9.08 -11.44
CA PRO A 637 -2.65 -10.40 -10.91
C PRO A 637 -1.71 -10.33 -9.70
N GLY A 638 -2.00 -11.10 -8.66
CA GLY A 638 -1.18 -11.17 -7.44
C GLY A 638 -1.28 -9.94 -6.51
N HIS A 639 -2.23 -9.04 -6.76
CA HIS A 639 -2.48 -7.84 -5.97
C HIS A 639 -3.94 -7.80 -5.49
N ILE A 640 -4.27 -6.82 -4.64
CA ILE A 640 -5.64 -6.52 -4.23
C ILE A 640 -6.44 -5.87 -5.38
N GLN A 641 -7.76 -5.90 -5.31
CA GLN A 641 -8.60 -5.14 -6.22
C GLN A 641 -8.64 -3.68 -5.76
N GLU A 642 -8.14 -2.76 -6.58
CA GLU A 642 -8.13 -1.35 -6.25
C GLU A 642 -9.30 -0.58 -6.87
N LEU A 643 -9.72 0.48 -6.18
CA LEU A 643 -10.80 1.36 -6.58
C LEU A 643 -10.40 2.82 -6.42
N SER A 644 -10.82 3.65 -7.37
CA SER A 644 -10.58 5.09 -7.37
C SER A 644 -11.72 5.79 -8.11
N GLU A 645 -11.89 7.09 -7.88
CA GLU A 645 -12.90 7.89 -8.61
C GLU A 645 -12.66 7.87 -10.12
N ALA A 646 -11.40 7.79 -10.56
CA ALA A 646 -11.07 7.73 -11.98
C ALA A 646 -11.52 6.41 -12.63
N LEU A 647 -11.29 5.28 -11.96
CA LEU A 647 -11.62 3.96 -12.48
C LEU A 647 -13.10 3.61 -12.28
N HIS A 648 -13.67 4.08 -11.17
CA HIS A 648 -14.98 3.69 -10.64
C HIS A 648 -15.88 4.90 -10.31
N PRO A 649 -16.11 5.83 -11.26
CA PRO A 649 -16.69 7.14 -10.96
C PRO A 649 -18.15 7.10 -10.46
N HIS A 650 -18.92 6.06 -10.82
CA HIS A 650 -20.30 5.92 -10.34
C HIS A 650 -20.39 5.51 -8.86
N LEU A 651 -19.30 5.02 -8.26
CA LEU A 651 -19.28 4.76 -6.82
C LEU A 651 -19.23 6.05 -6.01
N ARG A 652 -18.79 7.18 -6.60
CA ARG A 652 -18.68 8.48 -5.94
C ARG A 652 -17.97 8.34 -4.59
N LEU A 653 -16.80 7.70 -4.59
CA LEU A 653 -16.07 7.28 -3.40
C LEU A 653 -15.82 8.43 -2.40
N GLY A 654 -15.65 9.66 -2.86
CA GLY A 654 -15.51 10.84 -2.00
C GLY A 654 -16.79 11.20 -1.23
N ARG A 655 -17.95 10.66 -1.62
CA ARG A 655 -19.25 10.84 -0.95
C ARG A 655 -19.74 9.57 -0.26
N THR A 656 -19.30 8.39 -0.72
CA THR A 656 -19.83 7.09 -0.25
C THR A 656 -18.89 6.34 0.69
N LEU A 657 -17.59 6.64 0.70
CA LEU A 657 -16.67 6.13 1.71
C LEU A 657 -16.98 6.76 3.05
N THR A 658 -17.63 5.96 3.88
CA THR A 658 -18.18 6.36 5.17
C THR A 658 -17.26 5.88 6.28
N PRO A 659 -16.78 6.77 7.17
CA PRO A 659 -16.02 6.34 8.34
C PRO A 659 -16.91 5.55 9.28
N VAL A 660 -16.36 4.48 9.84
CA VAL A 660 -17.02 3.74 10.92
C VAL A 660 -17.25 4.70 12.10
N PRO A 661 -18.46 4.69 12.71
CA PRO A 661 -18.74 5.45 13.92
C PRO A 661 -17.69 5.27 15.01
N ARG A 662 -17.68 6.19 15.98
CA ARG A 662 -16.82 6.06 17.17
C ARG A 662 -17.01 4.68 17.80
N VAL A 663 -15.90 3.98 18.04
CA VAL A 663 -15.84 2.70 18.75
C VAL A 663 -14.96 2.82 19.99
N GLY A 664 -15.33 2.11 21.04
CA GLY A 664 -14.58 2.04 22.28
C GLY A 664 -13.84 0.71 22.43
N PRO A 665 -12.90 0.60 23.39
CA PRO A 665 -12.25 -0.67 23.72
C PRO A 665 -13.28 -1.78 23.94
N GLY A 666 -13.12 -2.89 23.23
CA GLY A 666 -14.01 -4.05 23.30
C GLY A 666 -15.15 -4.09 22.28
N ASP A 667 -15.35 -3.02 21.49
CA ASP A 667 -16.21 -3.04 20.31
C ASP A 667 -15.53 -3.81 19.17
N TRP A 668 -16.30 -4.58 18.41
CA TRP A 668 -15.82 -5.38 17.30
C TRP A 668 -16.49 -4.93 16.00
N VAL A 669 -15.67 -4.52 15.02
CA VAL A 669 -16.13 -4.07 13.71
C VAL A 669 -15.91 -5.18 12.70
N VAL A 670 -16.92 -5.47 11.88
CA VAL A 670 -16.89 -6.55 10.88
C VAL A 670 -17.42 -6.07 9.54
N TRP A 671 -16.82 -6.56 8.46
CA TRP A 671 -17.30 -6.29 7.10
C TRP A 671 -17.14 -7.51 6.19
N HIS A 672 -18.05 -7.61 5.22
CA HIS A 672 -18.11 -8.67 4.25
C HIS A 672 -16.85 -8.68 3.36
N PRO A 673 -16.33 -9.85 2.94
CA PRO A 673 -15.08 -9.96 2.17
C PRO A 673 -15.07 -9.20 0.83
N ASP A 674 -16.24 -9.00 0.21
CA ASP A 674 -16.37 -8.22 -1.04
C ASP A 674 -16.66 -6.71 -0.81
N LEU A 675 -16.73 -6.25 0.45
CA LEU A 675 -17.02 -4.84 0.72
C LEU A 675 -15.80 -3.95 0.41
N VAL A 676 -16.04 -2.88 -0.35
CA VAL A 676 -15.03 -1.84 -0.60
C VAL A 676 -14.72 -1.11 0.70
N HIS A 677 -13.45 -1.03 1.05
CA HIS A 677 -12.99 -0.37 2.27
C HIS A 677 -11.64 0.32 2.07
N ALA A 678 -11.32 1.25 2.96
CA ALA A 678 -10.08 2.04 2.97
C ALA A 678 -9.68 2.36 4.42
N ALA A 679 -8.46 2.83 4.62
CA ALA A 679 -8.05 3.42 5.89
C ALA A 679 -7.98 4.95 5.74
N GLU A 680 -8.48 5.70 6.73
CA GLU A 680 -8.35 7.15 6.72
C GLU A 680 -6.88 7.57 6.56
N ALA A 681 -6.61 8.51 5.66
CA ALA A 681 -5.26 8.92 5.33
C ALA A 681 -4.51 9.53 6.52
N LEU A 682 -5.20 10.33 7.34
CA LEU A 682 -4.62 11.02 8.51
C LEU A 682 -5.28 10.54 9.81
N HIS A 683 -4.46 10.30 10.83
CA HIS A 683 -4.92 10.24 12.22
C HIS A 683 -4.83 11.63 12.87
N ALA A 684 -5.93 12.38 12.94
CA ALA A 684 -5.97 13.73 13.52
C ALA A 684 -6.35 13.76 15.03
N GLY A 685 -6.32 12.60 15.69
CA GLY A 685 -6.67 12.43 17.10
C GLY A 685 -5.56 12.85 18.05
N LEU A 686 -5.80 12.75 19.35
CA LEU A 686 -4.83 13.11 20.40
C LEU A 686 -4.19 11.90 21.10
N ALA A 687 -4.77 10.72 20.93
CA ALA A 687 -4.31 9.46 21.50
C ALA A 687 -4.17 8.42 20.39
N ASP A 688 -3.49 7.31 20.67
CA ASP A 688 -3.29 6.25 19.69
C ASP A 688 -4.58 5.45 19.40
N SER A 689 -4.70 5.00 18.15
CA SER A 689 -5.75 4.11 17.68
C SER A 689 -5.23 2.67 17.58
N THR A 690 -5.56 1.85 18.58
CA THR A 690 -5.14 0.45 18.67
C THR A 690 -6.28 -0.48 18.24
N ALA A 691 -6.01 -1.29 17.21
CA ALA A 691 -6.94 -2.30 16.70
C ALA A 691 -6.25 -3.64 16.49
N LEU A 692 -6.91 -4.72 16.91
CA LEU A 692 -6.46 -6.09 16.74
C LEU A 692 -7.23 -6.74 15.58
N TYR A 693 -6.56 -7.24 14.54
CA TYR A 693 -7.26 -7.91 13.44
C TYR A 693 -7.74 -9.30 13.86
N VAL A 694 -9.06 -9.47 13.85
CA VAL A 694 -9.78 -10.67 14.28
C VAL A 694 -10.96 -10.87 13.32
N PRO A 695 -10.76 -11.61 12.21
CA PRO A 695 -11.84 -11.92 11.27
C PRO A 695 -12.78 -13.00 11.83
N ALA A 696 -13.92 -13.21 11.18
CA ALA A 696 -14.81 -14.34 11.43
C ALA A 696 -14.63 -15.40 10.31
N CYS A 697 -14.10 -16.56 10.69
CA CYS A 697 -13.84 -17.66 9.77
C CYS A 697 -14.69 -18.89 10.17
N PRO A 698 -15.51 -19.44 9.26
CA PRO A 698 -16.25 -20.67 9.52
C PRO A 698 -15.35 -21.90 9.44
N LEU A 699 -15.79 -23.03 10.00
CA LEU A 699 -15.11 -24.30 9.76
C LEU A 699 -15.44 -24.80 8.35
N THR A 700 -14.39 -25.02 7.54
CA THR A 700 -14.43 -25.62 6.20
C THR A 700 -13.22 -26.53 6.03
N GLN A 701 -13.17 -27.32 4.95
CA GLN A 701 -11.98 -28.11 4.62
C GLN A 701 -10.73 -27.22 4.46
N THR A 702 -10.85 -26.14 3.68
CA THR A 702 -9.76 -25.18 3.43
C THR A 702 -9.27 -24.53 4.72
N ASN A 703 -10.21 -24.11 5.57
CA ASN A 703 -9.89 -23.48 6.84
C ASN A 703 -9.26 -24.46 7.83
N ALA A 704 -9.67 -25.74 7.84
CA ALA A 704 -9.03 -26.77 8.65
C ALA A 704 -7.58 -27.07 8.21
N LEU A 705 -7.31 -27.09 6.89
CA LEU A 705 -5.95 -27.22 6.34
C LEU A 705 -5.05 -26.06 6.76
N TYR A 706 -5.58 -24.84 6.74
CA TYR A 706 -4.86 -23.68 7.26
C TYR A 706 -4.61 -23.80 8.76
N LEU A 707 -5.65 -24.14 9.53
CA LEU A 707 -5.58 -24.24 10.99
C LEU A 707 -4.53 -25.27 11.46
N ALA A 708 -4.35 -26.38 10.73
CA ALA A 708 -3.29 -27.34 10.99
C ALA A 708 -1.89 -26.73 10.89
N ARG A 709 -1.65 -25.88 9.88
CA ARG A 709 -0.39 -25.14 9.70
C ARG A 709 -0.24 -24.06 10.80
N GLN A 710 -1.30 -23.31 11.07
CA GLN A 710 -1.32 -22.28 12.12
C GLN A 710 -0.99 -22.85 13.49
N ARG A 711 -1.58 -23.99 13.86
CA ARG A 711 -1.29 -24.67 15.12
C ARG A 711 0.20 -24.97 15.27
N ARG A 712 0.85 -25.46 14.21
CA ARG A 712 2.29 -25.70 14.21
C ARG A 712 3.05 -24.39 14.41
N SER A 713 2.69 -23.33 13.71
CA SER A 713 3.31 -22.00 13.88
C SER A 713 3.18 -21.50 15.31
N PHE A 714 1.99 -21.58 15.89
CA PHE A 714 1.73 -21.21 17.28
C PHE A 714 2.60 -22.03 18.24
N LEU A 715 2.62 -23.36 18.15
CA LEU A 715 3.41 -24.19 19.07
C LEU A 715 4.91 -23.88 19.00
N LEU A 716 5.42 -23.62 17.79
CA LEU A 716 6.83 -23.34 17.55
C LEU A 716 7.20 -21.84 17.71
N GLY A 717 6.22 -20.95 17.89
CA GLY A 717 6.45 -19.50 17.91
C GLY A 717 6.95 -18.95 16.57
N LEU A 718 6.53 -19.52 15.45
CA LEU A 718 6.85 -19.03 14.11
C LEU A 718 5.77 -18.06 13.62
N PRO A 719 6.02 -17.16 12.64
CA PRO A 719 4.99 -16.30 12.06
C PRO A 719 3.73 -17.06 11.62
N ALA A 720 2.60 -16.37 11.47
CA ALA A 720 1.39 -17.01 10.95
C ALA A 720 1.61 -17.52 9.49
N PRO A 721 0.97 -18.63 9.06
CA PRO A 721 1.25 -19.30 7.78
C PRO A 721 1.27 -18.39 6.54
N ASP A 722 0.34 -17.45 6.40
CA ASP A 722 0.25 -16.54 5.24
C ASP A 722 1.29 -15.41 5.27
N PHE A 723 2.01 -15.30 6.38
CA PHE A 723 3.08 -14.33 6.58
C PHE A 723 4.48 -14.99 6.58
N PHE A 724 4.56 -16.32 6.33
CA PHE A 724 5.83 -16.98 6.07
C PHE A 724 6.36 -16.62 4.69
N GLY A 725 7.46 -15.86 4.63
CA GLY A 725 8.12 -15.49 3.36
C GLY A 725 8.66 -14.06 3.33
N THR A 726 8.22 -13.19 4.26
CA THR A 726 8.80 -11.85 4.46
C THR A 726 10.18 -11.88 5.13
N THR A 727 10.73 -13.07 5.41
CA THR A 727 11.96 -13.26 6.20
C THR A 727 13.14 -13.90 5.43
N THR A 728 13.02 -14.17 4.14
CA THR A 728 14.15 -14.61 3.31
C THR A 728 14.30 -13.68 2.11
N GLY A 729 15.43 -12.97 2.08
CA GLY A 729 15.87 -12.25 0.89
C GLY A 729 15.91 -13.20 -0.31
N ALA A 730 15.51 -12.66 -1.47
CA ALA A 730 15.55 -13.34 -2.75
C ALA A 730 16.91 -14.03 -2.96
N GLY A 731 16.88 -15.34 -3.19
CA GLY A 731 18.06 -16.10 -3.56
C GLY A 731 17.96 -17.60 -3.30
N SER A 732 17.16 -18.33 -4.08
CA SER A 732 17.66 -19.54 -4.75
C SER A 732 16.67 -20.06 -5.82
N GLY A 733 17.09 -19.96 -7.07
CA GLY A 733 16.99 -21.02 -8.08
C GLY A 733 15.60 -21.54 -8.46
N GLY A 734 15.09 -21.02 -9.58
CA GLY A 734 14.08 -21.72 -10.36
C GLY A 734 14.55 -23.10 -10.83
N GLY A 735 13.64 -24.06 -10.77
CA GLY A 735 13.73 -25.35 -11.42
C GLY A 735 12.33 -25.80 -11.80
N GLY A 736 11.93 -25.53 -13.03
CA GLY A 736 10.67 -26.03 -13.60
C GLY A 736 10.69 -27.56 -13.69
N GLY A 737 9.54 -28.16 -13.39
CA GLY A 737 9.32 -29.60 -13.52
C GLY A 737 7.83 -29.88 -13.72
N SER A 738 7.49 -30.22 -14.95
CA SER A 738 6.18 -30.59 -15.49
C SER A 738 5.44 -31.65 -14.67
N ALA A 739 4.11 -31.62 -14.81
CA ALA A 739 3.16 -32.67 -14.46
C ALA A 739 3.65 -34.11 -14.73
N GLY A 740 3.30 -35.00 -13.80
CA GLY A 740 3.36 -36.46 -13.96
C GLY A 740 2.66 -37.13 -12.78
N GLY A 741 1.57 -37.84 -13.05
CA GLY A 741 0.80 -38.57 -12.04
C GLY A 741 1.48 -39.85 -11.54
N LEU A 742 0.67 -40.66 -10.84
CA LEU A 742 0.97 -41.93 -10.14
C LEU A 742 1.36 -41.67 -8.67
N GLY A 743 0.81 -42.32 -7.66
CA GLY A 743 -0.10 -43.45 -7.59
C GLY A 743 -0.14 -43.90 -6.12
N LEU A 744 -1.28 -44.39 -5.67
CA LEU A 744 -1.43 -45.02 -4.36
C LEU A 744 -0.40 -46.14 -4.16
N GLY A 745 0.29 -46.11 -3.01
CA GLY A 745 1.25 -47.15 -2.61
C GLY A 745 1.33 -47.24 -1.09
N LEU A 746 0.66 -48.25 -0.55
CA LEU A 746 0.64 -48.65 0.85
C LEU A 746 2.04 -48.99 1.40
N GLY A 747 2.24 -48.71 2.69
CA GLY A 747 3.07 -49.54 3.57
C GLY A 747 4.50 -49.05 3.84
N GLY A 748 4.75 -48.63 5.08
CA GLY A 748 6.11 -48.44 5.59
C GLY A 748 6.12 -47.81 6.98
N ALA A 749 6.24 -48.65 8.00
CA ALA A 749 6.20 -48.29 9.42
C ALA A 749 7.24 -47.23 9.82
N ILE A 750 6.80 -46.26 10.63
CA ILE A 750 7.67 -45.40 11.42
C ILE A 750 8.15 -46.21 12.64
N VAL A 751 9.43 -46.57 12.64
CA VAL A 751 10.12 -47.09 13.82
C VAL A 751 10.64 -45.91 14.63
N VAL A 752 10.16 -45.80 15.87
CA VAL A 752 10.80 -44.99 16.92
C VAL A 752 12.07 -45.70 17.37
N PRO A 753 13.17 -44.96 17.61
CA PRO A 753 13.98 -45.28 18.77
C PRO A 753 14.22 -44.05 19.64
N GLY A 754 13.89 -44.19 20.92
CA GLY A 754 14.48 -43.38 21.97
C GLY A 754 15.93 -43.80 22.22
N GLY A 755 16.73 -42.86 22.73
CA GLY A 755 18.08 -43.11 23.22
C GLY A 755 19.06 -42.03 22.77
N GLY A 756 19.63 -41.33 23.76
CA GLY A 756 20.48 -40.15 23.61
C GLY A 756 21.53 -40.18 22.50
N GLY A 757 21.58 -39.07 21.76
CA GLY A 757 22.64 -38.73 20.83
C GLY A 757 22.62 -37.23 20.61
N SER A 758 23.63 -36.53 21.13
CA SER A 758 23.87 -35.11 20.90
C SER A 758 24.07 -34.87 19.39
N VAL A 759 23.16 -34.14 18.75
CA VAL A 759 23.34 -33.67 17.37
C VAL A 759 23.59 -32.17 17.43
N VAL A 760 24.84 -31.83 17.18
CA VAL A 760 25.36 -30.47 17.05
C VAL A 760 24.60 -29.75 15.93
N GLY A 761 24.05 -28.58 16.28
CA GLY A 761 23.24 -27.75 15.41
C GLY A 761 24.01 -27.24 14.19
N GLY A 762 23.47 -27.54 13.00
CA GLY A 762 23.73 -26.77 11.80
C GLY A 762 22.90 -25.50 11.83
N GLY A 763 23.54 -24.38 12.19
CA GLY A 763 22.93 -23.06 12.20
C GLY A 763 22.48 -22.62 10.81
N GLY A 764 21.18 -22.77 10.53
CA GLY A 764 20.49 -21.97 9.53
C GLY A 764 19.95 -20.72 10.21
N THR A 765 20.52 -19.55 9.89
CA THR A 765 20.03 -18.24 10.34
C THR A 765 18.71 -17.91 9.62
N GLY A 766 17.60 -18.52 10.06
CA GLY A 766 16.23 -18.19 9.65
C GLY A 766 15.68 -17.04 10.50
N GLY A 767 15.07 -16.05 9.86
CA GLY A 767 14.56 -14.84 10.51
C GLY A 767 13.61 -15.14 11.69
N GLY A 768 13.87 -14.49 12.83
CA GLY A 768 13.27 -14.81 14.12
C GLY A 768 11.75 -14.65 14.15
N GLY A 769 11.05 -15.76 14.43
CA GLY A 769 9.69 -15.71 14.97
C GLY A 769 9.70 -15.37 16.47
N GLU A 770 8.52 -15.42 17.08
CA GLU A 770 8.33 -15.19 18.53
C GLU A 770 8.84 -16.35 19.41
N SER A 771 9.50 -17.37 18.84
CA SER A 771 9.95 -18.58 19.55
C SER A 771 10.85 -18.30 20.75
N ALA A 772 11.62 -17.20 20.72
CA ALA A 772 12.51 -16.76 21.79
C ALA A 772 11.93 -15.62 22.65
N HIS A 773 10.68 -15.21 22.42
CA HIS A 773 10.06 -14.12 23.15
C HIS A 773 9.66 -14.56 24.56
N LEU A 774 10.12 -13.83 25.57
CA LEU A 774 9.73 -14.06 26.97
C LEU A 774 8.23 -13.76 27.15
N GLY A 775 7.53 -14.55 27.96
CA GLY A 775 6.10 -14.35 28.20
C GLY A 775 5.19 -14.74 27.03
N ARG A 776 5.71 -15.44 26.00
CA ARG A 776 4.86 -15.95 24.91
C ARG A 776 3.81 -16.93 25.45
N PRO A 777 2.51 -16.74 25.14
CA PRO A 777 1.44 -17.62 25.56
C PRO A 777 1.62 -19.06 25.08
N GLY A 778 1.24 -20.00 25.94
CA GLY A 778 1.16 -21.42 25.65
C GLY A 778 -0.28 -21.92 25.48
N VAL A 779 -0.43 -23.24 25.40
CA VAL A 779 -1.74 -23.91 25.29
C VAL A 779 -2.64 -23.62 26.50
N GLN A 780 -2.05 -23.47 27.69
CA GLN A 780 -2.81 -23.17 28.91
C GLN A 780 -3.47 -21.78 28.83
N ASP A 781 -2.78 -20.76 28.30
CA ASP A 781 -3.35 -19.42 28.14
C ASP A 781 -4.59 -19.40 27.23
N ILE A 782 -4.59 -20.24 26.18
CA ILE A 782 -5.76 -20.42 25.30
C ILE A 782 -6.91 -21.06 26.07
N ASN A 783 -6.61 -22.10 26.85
CA ASN A 783 -7.61 -22.77 27.69
C ASN A 783 -8.18 -21.82 28.76
N ASP A 784 -7.36 -20.96 29.35
CA ASP A 784 -7.81 -20.01 30.38
C ASP A 784 -8.68 -18.90 29.79
N ALA A 785 -8.41 -18.49 28.54
CA ALA A 785 -9.21 -17.46 27.85
C ALA A 785 -10.55 -17.98 27.31
N GLY A 786 -10.57 -19.20 26.78
CA GLY A 786 -11.70 -19.72 25.98
C GLY A 786 -12.18 -21.12 26.33
N GLY A 787 -11.55 -21.79 27.29
CA GLY A 787 -11.78 -23.20 27.59
C GLY A 787 -11.56 -24.11 26.37
N GLU A 788 -12.35 -25.18 26.30
CA GLU A 788 -12.30 -26.12 25.17
C GLU A 788 -12.64 -25.47 23.83
N ASP A 789 -13.53 -24.47 23.81
CA ASP A 789 -13.93 -23.80 22.58
C ASP A 789 -12.78 -22.94 22.03
N GLY A 790 -12.04 -22.25 22.90
CA GLY A 790 -10.78 -21.58 22.52
C GLY A 790 -9.75 -22.56 21.96
N LEU A 791 -9.58 -23.72 22.61
CA LEU A 791 -8.67 -24.77 22.12
C LEU A 791 -9.10 -25.32 20.75
N ARG A 792 -10.39 -25.52 20.52
CA ARG A 792 -10.95 -25.96 19.22
C ARG A 792 -10.73 -24.91 18.14
N ALA A 793 -11.05 -23.64 18.42
CA ALA A 793 -10.87 -22.53 17.49
C ALA A 793 -9.41 -22.37 17.06
N MET A 794 -8.45 -22.67 17.94
CA MET A 794 -7.01 -22.67 17.66
C MET A 794 -6.47 -24.00 17.10
N GLY A 795 -7.32 -25.00 16.86
CA GLY A 795 -6.96 -26.31 16.30
C GLY A 795 -6.24 -27.26 17.27
N LEU A 796 -6.20 -26.93 18.55
CA LEU A 796 -5.50 -27.67 19.61
C LEU A 796 -6.35 -28.78 20.22
N LEU A 797 -7.67 -28.74 20.04
CA LEU A 797 -8.61 -29.77 20.47
C LEU A 797 -9.53 -30.18 19.31
N ALA A 798 -9.94 -31.45 19.30
CA ALA A 798 -10.91 -31.95 18.33
C ALA A 798 -12.29 -31.32 18.54
N PHE A 799 -12.96 -31.05 17.43
CA PHE A 799 -14.35 -30.60 17.41
C PHE A 799 -15.29 -31.75 17.79
N ASP A 800 -16.40 -31.42 18.43
CA ASP A 800 -17.39 -32.39 18.90
C ASP A 800 -18.41 -32.71 17.80
N GLU A 801 -18.27 -33.88 17.16
CA GLU A 801 -19.21 -34.37 16.14
C GLU A 801 -20.66 -34.51 16.64
N GLY A 802 -20.85 -34.69 17.96
CA GLY A 802 -22.16 -34.84 18.59
C GLY A 802 -22.93 -33.54 18.71
N LYS A 803 -22.23 -32.38 18.68
CA LYS A 803 -22.84 -31.05 18.75
C LYS A 803 -23.22 -30.45 17.40
N ALA A 804 -22.92 -31.15 16.30
CA ALA A 804 -23.34 -30.73 14.97
C ALA A 804 -24.87 -30.73 14.82
N ALA A 805 -25.43 -29.59 14.40
CA ALA A 805 -26.85 -29.37 14.17
C ALA A 805 -27.38 -30.07 12.90
N SER A 806 -26.51 -30.38 11.94
CA SER A 806 -26.89 -31.07 10.69
C SER A 806 -25.93 -32.19 10.30
N ARG A 807 -26.36 -33.03 9.34
CA ARG A 807 -25.52 -34.10 8.76
C ARG A 807 -24.28 -33.52 8.08
N VAL A 808 -24.46 -32.43 7.34
CA VAL A 808 -23.40 -31.74 6.58
C VAL A 808 -22.38 -31.13 7.53
N GLU A 809 -22.88 -30.49 8.59
CA GLU A 809 -22.04 -29.94 9.64
C GLU A 809 -21.22 -31.04 10.32
N ARG A 810 -21.84 -32.19 10.64
CA ARG A 810 -21.12 -33.34 11.19
C ARG A 810 -20.03 -33.84 10.23
N GLN A 811 -20.29 -33.81 8.93
CA GLN A 811 -19.33 -34.23 7.91
C GLN A 811 -18.14 -33.28 7.82
N VAL A 812 -18.36 -31.95 7.81
CA VAL A 812 -17.24 -30.99 7.81
C VAL A 812 -16.45 -31.04 9.12
N VAL A 813 -17.11 -31.24 10.26
CA VAL A 813 -16.47 -31.45 11.56
C VAL A 813 -15.59 -32.70 11.55
N ARG A 814 -16.11 -33.83 11.07
CA ARG A 814 -15.34 -35.07 10.94
C ARG A 814 -14.14 -34.91 10.01
N LEU A 815 -14.34 -34.26 8.86
CA LEU A 815 -13.28 -33.97 7.90
C LEU A 815 -12.17 -33.11 8.53
N ALA A 816 -12.56 -32.04 9.22
CA ALA A 816 -11.63 -31.16 9.93
C ALA A 816 -10.86 -31.91 11.01
N ASN A 817 -11.52 -32.76 11.79
CA ASN A 817 -10.86 -33.60 12.79
C ASN A 817 -9.86 -34.57 12.17
N GLY A 818 -10.18 -35.18 11.02
CA GLY A 818 -9.25 -36.02 10.26
C GLY A 818 -8.02 -35.26 9.75
N ILE A 819 -8.19 -33.99 9.36
CA ILE A 819 -7.08 -33.11 8.95
C ILE A 819 -6.22 -32.69 10.14
N LEU A 820 -6.84 -32.30 11.25
CA LEU A 820 -6.15 -31.77 12.42
C LEU A 820 -5.51 -32.85 13.29
N PHE A 821 -6.09 -34.05 13.33
CA PHE A 821 -5.68 -35.14 14.23
C PHE A 821 -5.63 -36.49 13.50
N PRO A 822 -4.85 -36.61 12.40
CA PRO A 822 -4.87 -37.80 11.54
C PRO A 822 -4.59 -39.10 12.30
N ASP A 823 -3.66 -39.08 13.27
CA ASP A 823 -3.30 -40.26 14.07
C ASP A 823 -4.46 -40.83 14.89
N ARG A 824 -5.43 -39.98 15.28
CA ARG A 824 -6.63 -40.42 16.03
C ARG A 824 -7.70 -41.03 15.12
N PHE A 825 -7.70 -40.65 13.84
CA PHE A 825 -8.73 -41.04 12.87
C PHE A 825 -8.30 -42.20 11.96
N ASP A 826 -6.99 -42.43 11.78
CA ASP A 826 -6.45 -43.61 11.09
C ASP A 826 -6.73 -44.93 11.86
N LEU A 827 -6.85 -44.85 13.19
CA LEU A 827 -7.24 -45.97 14.04
C LEU A 827 -8.76 -46.25 13.99
N GLY A 828 -9.58 -45.21 13.78
CA GLY A 828 -11.03 -45.33 13.65
C GLY A 828 -11.47 -46.02 12.37
N TYR A 829 -10.81 -45.71 11.24
CA TYR A 829 -11.08 -46.37 9.95
C TYR A 829 -10.75 -47.87 9.99
N LYS A 830 -9.65 -48.26 10.65
CA LYS A 830 -9.29 -49.67 10.85
C LYS A 830 -10.23 -50.41 11.81
N ARG A 831 -10.93 -49.69 12.69
CA ARG A 831 -11.88 -50.27 13.65
C ARG A 831 -13.27 -50.45 13.03
N ALA A 832 -13.75 -49.46 12.27
CA ALA A 832 -15.02 -49.54 11.53
C ALA A 832 -15.01 -50.67 10.47
N VAL A 833 -13.90 -50.84 9.73
CA VAL A 833 -13.75 -51.95 8.78
C VAL A 833 -13.74 -53.32 9.48
N LYS A 834 -13.41 -53.38 10.78
CA LYS A 834 -13.43 -54.60 11.60
C LYS A 834 -14.78 -54.89 12.27
N GLU A 835 -15.69 -53.94 12.29
CA GLU A 835 -17.06 -54.11 12.81
C GLU A 835 -18.07 -54.35 11.67
N ASP A 836 -17.73 -53.98 10.43
CA ASP A 836 -18.49 -54.30 9.20
C ASP A 836 -17.90 -55.49 8.37
N THR A 837 -17.00 -56.29 8.95
CA THR A 837 -16.57 -57.60 8.43
C THR A 837 -16.74 -58.67 9.50
#